data_AF-A0A8C9SZ02-F1
#
_entry.id   AF-A0A8C9SZ02-F1
#
_cell.length_a   1.000
_cell.length_b   1.000
_cell.length_c   1.000
_cell.angle_alpha   90.00
_cell.angle_beta   90.00
_cell.angle_gamma   90.00
#
_symmetry.space_group_name_H-M   'P 1'
#
loop_
_entity.id
_entity.type
_entity.pdbx_description
1 polymer ?
#
loop_
_entity_poly.entity_id
_entity_poly.type
_entity_poly.pdbx_seq_one_letter_code
_entity_poly.pdbx_strand_id
1 'polypeptide(L)'
;SLLCSQGSGRKGGEQEEEEQPLQAVLVADSFNRRFFPISKDQPRALLPLANVAMIDYTLEFLTSTGVQETFVFCCWMSNKIKEHLLKSKWCRPTSPNVVRIITSDLYRSLGDVLRDVDAKALVRSDFILVYGDVVSNIDVTQALQEHRQRRKAEKNISVMTMIFKQSSPGHKSRCEEDDIIVAMDSKTKRVLHYQRTQGLKKLQFPMNIFHSVSDEFEIRYDLLDCHISICSPQVAELFTDNFDYQTRNDFVRGILVNEEILGNQIHLYVTMDGYGARVSNLLMYDAVSSDMVRRWIYPLTPEANFTDRKGQECTHSRHNVYRGAGVSLGHGSHMAENVLIGRDTSIGANCHISNSVIGSNCTIGDNVVLDRAYVWNGVHIASGAVIRQSVLCDGVKVKERVTLNRQCVLAYNVVVGPDISLPEGTVVSMHHPDEEDEEDEDEFLSDGADNSSNQAKTKLKAFSAAEVGAEGKGYIWRPVKQDDTEDDELVQCLWGETSSCIESEVSEDSNDLDMFQTEVLGTLQRGMEENISCDNLVLEINSLKYAYNITLKEVMQVLMRVVLEFPFQQQGPQLAAVQYCALLLRLLKKWAPVFRNYVKRAPDQMDCLESLEEFFLEHETHWGAMVKVLMELYQLDILEEELIMRWFSDGVTSAKSRQLRKNPGLLKFIQWLEEAEDESSEEDGQ
;
A
#
# COMPACT_ATOMS: atom_id res chain seq x y z
N SER A 1 -46.23 -0.83 63.10
CA SER A 1 -46.40 0.35 63.98
C SER A 1 -45.19 1.25 63.77
N LEU A 2 -45.24 2.48 63.27
CA LEU A 2 -46.24 3.56 63.14
C LEU A 2 -45.88 4.36 61.85
N LEU A 3 -46.83 4.60 60.93
CA LEU A 3 -47.53 5.88 60.62
C LEU A 3 -46.67 6.97 59.93
N CYS A 4 -46.92 7.25 58.63
CA CYS A 4 -47.60 8.44 58.05
C CYS A 4 -46.72 9.72 58.02
N SER A 5 -46.64 10.57 56.99
CA SER A 5 -47.53 10.89 55.85
C SER A 5 -46.85 11.87 54.87
N GLN A 6 -47.17 11.73 53.58
CA GLN A 6 -47.39 12.72 52.50
C GLN A 6 -46.52 14.00 52.35
N GLY A 7 -46.04 14.23 51.11
CA GLY A 7 -45.56 15.53 50.63
C GLY A 7 -45.01 15.52 49.19
N SER A 8 -45.91 15.71 48.21
CA SER A 8 -45.78 16.19 46.82
C SER A 8 -44.41 16.36 46.13
N GLY A 9 -44.31 15.84 44.90
CA GLY A 9 -43.39 16.38 43.88
C GLY A 9 -43.14 15.43 42.70
N ARG A 10 -44.11 15.30 41.79
CA ARG A 10 -43.85 14.77 40.44
C ARG A 10 -42.83 15.68 39.75
N LYS A 11 -41.58 15.25 39.65
CA LYS A 11 -40.66 15.66 38.59
C LYS A 11 -40.46 14.47 37.67
N GLY A 12 -40.59 14.74 36.37
CA GLY A 12 -40.63 13.73 35.32
C GLY A 12 -39.41 12.81 35.39
N GLY A 13 -39.65 11.52 35.15
CA GLY A 13 -38.59 10.56 34.95
C GLY A 13 -37.82 10.95 33.71
N GLU A 14 -36.58 11.41 33.89
CA GLU A 14 -35.54 11.15 32.92
C GLU A 14 -35.45 9.63 32.83
N GLN A 15 -35.76 9.09 31.64
CA GLN A 15 -35.38 7.73 31.32
C GLN A 15 -33.87 7.68 31.47
N GLU A 16 -33.37 6.98 32.49
CA GLU A 16 -31.97 6.58 32.54
C GLU A 16 -31.72 5.79 31.24
N GLU A 17 -31.13 6.43 30.23
CA GLU A 17 -30.61 5.75 29.04
C GLU A 17 -29.68 4.66 29.57
N GLU A 18 -30.05 3.38 29.44
CA GLU A 18 -29.16 2.27 29.78
C GLU A 18 -27.82 2.53 29.06
N GLU A 19 -26.76 2.80 29.82
CA GLU A 19 -25.46 3.10 29.25
C GLU A 19 -25.00 1.92 28.41
N GLN A 20 -25.01 2.11 27.10
CA GLN A 20 -24.60 1.08 26.15
C GLN A 20 -23.13 0.72 26.41
N PRO A 21 -22.78 -0.57 26.43
CA PRO A 21 -21.43 -1.02 26.73
C PRO A 21 -20.47 -0.46 25.68
N LEU A 22 -19.33 0.07 26.13
CA LEU A 22 -18.28 0.52 25.21
C LEU A 22 -17.63 -0.71 24.58
N GLN A 23 -17.78 -0.81 23.25
CA GLN A 23 -17.21 -1.88 22.43
C GLN A 23 -15.95 -1.38 21.71
N ALA A 24 -15.04 -2.29 21.38
CA ALA A 24 -13.91 -1.97 20.51
C ALA A 24 -13.64 -3.10 19.51
N VAL A 25 -13.21 -2.69 18.32
CA VAL A 25 -12.75 -3.57 17.24
C VAL A 25 -11.23 -3.45 17.18
N LEU A 26 -10.56 -4.56 17.48
CA LEU A 26 -9.11 -4.70 17.46
C LEU A 26 -8.72 -5.53 16.24
N VAL A 27 -7.99 -4.91 15.32
CA VAL A 27 -7.46 -5.61 14.14
C VAL A 27 -6.04 -6.06 14.46
N ALA A 28 -5.90 -7.34 14.80
CA ALA A 28 -4.63 -7.90 15.26
C ALA A 28 -3.67 -8.18 14.11
N ASP A 29 -4.19 -8.27 12.89
CA ASP A 29 -3.39 -8.40 11.70
C ASP A 29 -3.22 -7.05 11.02
N SER A 30 -2.04 -6.83 10.45
CA SER A 30 -1.83 -5.68 9.58
C SER A 30 -1.38 -6.21 8.26
N PHE A 31 -2.22 -5.98 7.27
CA PHE A 31 -2.09 -6.47 5.90
C PHE A 31 -0.91 -5.88 5.12
N ASN A 32 0.03 -5.21 5.80
CA ASN A 32 1.21 -4.62 5.19
C ASN A 32 2.39 -5.57 5.32
N ARG A 33 3.12 -5.80 4.22
CA ARG A 33 4.27 -6.71 4.15
C ARG A 33 5.58 -6.15 4.74
N ARG A 34 5.52 -5.07 5.52
CA ARG A 34 6.70 -4.29 5.99
C ARG A 34 7.65 -5.08 6.88
N PHE A 35 7.16 -6.03 7.66
CA PHE A 35 7.97 -6.84 8.60
C PHE A 35 8.52 -8.12 7.98
N PHE A 36 8.43 -8.32 6.66
CA PHE A 36 9.09 -9.45 6.02
C PHE A 36 10.62 -9.32 6.11
N PRO A 37 11.34 -10.39 6.47
CA PRO A 37 10.91 -11.78 6.68
C PRO A 37 10.56 -12.15 8.13
N ILE A 38 10.63 -11.24 9.09
CA ILE A 38 10.34 -11.51 10.52
C ILE A 38 8.91 -12.02 10.70
N SER A 39 7.95 -11.38 10.04
CA SER A 39 6.55 -11.73 10.28
C SER A 39 6.18 -13.11 9.72
N LYS A 40 6.97 -13.69 8.78
CA LYS A 40 6.74 -15.04 8.23
C LYS A 40 6.74 -16.12 9.31
N ASP A 41 7.47 -15.93 10.41
CA ASP A 41 7.52 -16.92 11.49
C ASP A 41 6.54 -16.61 12.63
N GLN A 42 6.26 -15.33 12.91
CA GLN A 42 5.27 -14.90 13.90
C GLN A 42 4.58 -13.61 13.47
N PRO A 43 3.25 -13.49 13.68
CA PRO A 43 2.51 -12.30 13.27
C PRO A 43 2.96 -11.06 14.04
N ARG A 44 2.82 -9.89 13.40
CA ARG A 44 3.30 -8.60 13.95
C ARG A 44 2.81 -8.34 15.37
N ALA A 45 1.52 -8.57 15.65
CA ALA A 45 0.94 -8.31 16.96
C ALA A 45 1.54 -9.13 18.11
N LEU A 46 2.25 -10.23 17.81
CA LEU A 46 2.93 -11.05 18.82
C LEU A 46 4.40 -10.69 19.02
N LEU A 47 4.97 -9.79 18.21
CA LEU A 47 6.38 -9.41 18.38
C LEU A 47 6.59 -8.74 19.75
N PRO A 48 7.68 -9.06 20.46
CA PRO A 48 7.83 -8.63 21.85
C PRO A 48 8.45 -7.23 21.98
N LEU A 49 7.69 -6.27 22.51
CA LEU A 49 8.23 -5.01 23.05
C LEU A 49 8.57 -5.20 24.54
N ALA A 50 9.85 -5.11 24.91
CA ALA A 50 10.33 -5.36 26.27
C ALA A 50 9.78 -6.67 26.88
N ASN A 51 9.92 -7.76 26.12
CA ASN A 51 9.53 -9.13 26.52
C ASN A 51 8.02 -9.35 26.69
N VAL A 52 7.18 -8.41 26.26
CA VAL A 52 5.72 -8.51 26.24
C VAL A 52 5.22 -8.29 24.81
N ALA A 53 4.24 -9.08 24.35
CA ALA A 53 3.73 -8.98 22.99
C ALA A 53 3.01 -7.63 22.77
N MET A 54 3.02 -7.09 21.54
CA MET A 54 2.35 -5.81 21.24
C MET A 54 0.85 -5.82 21.54
N ILE A 55 0.16 -6.93 21.22
CA ILE A 55 -1.28 -7.07 21.47
C ILE A 55 -1.65 -6.92 22.96
N ASP A 56 -0.74 -7.32 23.85
CA ASP A 56 -0.94 -7.23 25.29
C ASP A 56 -0.96 -5.76 25.75
N TYR A 57 -0.15 -4.90 25.14
CA TYR A 57 -0.17 -3.44 25.40
C TYR A 57 -1.47 -2.81 24.92
N THR A 58 -1.95 -3.20 23.73
CA THR A 58 -3.20 -2.67 23.18
C THR A 58 -4.40 -3.11 24.04
N LEU A 59 -4.45 -4.36 24.47
CA LEU A 59 -5.53 -4.87 25.31
C LEU A 59 -5.53 -4.24 26.71
N GLU A 60 -4.36 -3.99 27.28
CA GLU A 60 -4.25 -3.24 28.54
C GLU A 60 -4.71 -1.80 28.38
N PHE A 61 -4.33 -1.13 27.29
CA PHE A 61 -4.81 0.21 26.95
C PHE A 61 -6.35 0.27 26.85
N LEU A 62 -6.97 -0.67 26.12
CA LEU A 62 -8.43 -0.75 26.01
C LEU A 62 -9.11 -1.01 27.36
N THR A 63 -8.47 -1.83 28.20
CA THR A 63 -8.96 -2.12 29.55
C THR A 63 -8.87 -0.89 30.44
N SER A 64 -7.77 -0.12 30.39
CA SER A 64 -7.63 1.14 31.13
C SER A 64 -8.60 2.21 30.67
N THR A 65 -9.00 2.19 29.39
CA THR A 65 -10.02 3.07 28.83
C THR A 65 -11.43 2.74 29.34
N GLY A 66 -11.65 1.52 29.86
CA GLY A 66 -12.95 1.06 30.34
C GLY A 66 -13.80 0.36 29.28
N VAL A 67 -13.18 -0.20 28.23
CA VAL A 67 -13.88 -1.02 27.22
C VAL A 67 -14.34 -2.33 27.86
N GLN A 68 -15.61 -2.68 27.66
CA GLN A 68 -16.21 -3.89 28.24
C GLN A 68 -16.11 -5.10 27.31
N GLU A 69 -16.15 -4.87 26.00
CA GLU A 69 -16.12 -5.94 24.99
C GLU A 69 -15.17 -5.58 23.85
N THR A 70 -14.27 -6.49 23.53
CA THR A 70 -13.30 -6.35 22.44
C THR A 70 -13.44 -7.47 21.42
N PHE A 71 -13.58 -7.10 20.14
CA PHE A 71 -13.59 -8.04 19.02
C PHE A 71 -12.21 -8.05 18.37
N VAL A 72 -11.50 -9.18 18.50
CA VAL A 72 -10.16 -9.37 17.94
C VAL A 72 -10.27 -10.10 16.61
N PHE A 73 -9.88 -9.46 15.53
CA PHE A 73 -9.82 -10.03 14.18
C PHE A 73 -8.39 -10.47 13.85
N CYS A 74 -8.22 -11.74 13.45
CA CYS A 74 -6.93 -12.37 13.16
C CYS A 74 -7.02 -13.32 11.95
N CYS A 75 -6.42 -12.98 10.80
CA CYS A 75 -6.41 -13.83 9.59
C CYS A 75 -5.15 -14.67 9.62
N TRP A 76 -4.00 -14.03 9.45
CA TRP A 76 -2.75 -14.72 9.31
C TRP A 76 -2.26 -15.31 10.64
N MET A 77 -1.88 -16.59 10.60
CA MET A 77 -1.44 -17.36 11.76
C MET A 77 -2.37 -17.23 12.97
N SER A 78 -3.68 -17.20 12.72
CA SER A 78 -4.73 -17.00 13.74
C SER A 78 -4.61 -17.97 14.93
N ASN A 79 -4.18 -19.20 14.67
CA ASN A 79 -3.92 -20.22 15.68
C ASN A 79 -2.91 -19.77 16.76
N LYS A 80 -1.79 -19.13 16.35
CA LYS A 80 -0.76 -18.65 17.29
C LYS A 80 -1.27 -17.50 18.15
N ILE A 81 -1.99 -16.56 17.54
CA ILE A 81 -2.61 -15.41 18.25
C ILE A 81 -3.63 -15.93 19.27
N LYS A 82 -4.49 -16.83 18.85
CA LYS A 82 -5.51 -17.46 19.71
C LYS A 82 -4.88 -18.20 20.88
N GLU A 83 -3.83 -18.99 20.66
CA GLU A 83 -3.13 -19.71 21.72
C GLU A 83 -2.50 -18.75 22.75
N HIS A 84 -1.86 -17.67 22.30
CA HIS A 84 -1.28 -16.65 23.18
C HIS A 84 -2.35 -15.92 24.00
N LEU A 85 -3.46 -15.52 23.36
CA LEU A 85 -4.57 -14.83 24.02
C LEU A 85 -5.30 -15.74 25.03
N LEU A 86 -5.51 -17.01 24.73
CA LEU A 86 -6.15 -17.94 25.68
C LEU A 86 -5.32 -18.15 26.96
N LYS A 87 -3.99 -18.09 26.87
CA LYS A 87 -3.08 -18.15 28.03
C LYS A 87 -3.01 -16.83 28.82
N SER A 88 -3.52 -15.75 28.24
CA SER A 88 -3.41 -14.40 28.79
C SER A 88 -4.39 -14.12 29.94
N LYS A 89 -4.28 -12.91 30.51
CA LYS A 89 -5.18 -12.39 31.53
C LYS A 89 -6.57 -12.08 30.98
N TRP A 90 -6.67 -11.61 29.74
CA TRP A 90 -7.92 -11.05 29.19
C TRP A 90 -8.99 -12.10 28.91
N CYS A 91 -8.62 -13.37 28.68
CA CYS A 91 -9.57 -14.47 28.55
C CYS A 91 -10.03 -15.07 29.90
N ARG A 92 -9.56 -14.55 31.04
CA ARG A 92 -10.02 -15.01 32.36
C ARG A 92 -11.41 -14.43 32.66
N PRO A 93 -12.30 -15.18 33.36
CA PRO A 93 -13.64 -14.70 33.70
C PRO A 93 -13.64 -13.51 34.68
N THR A 94 -12.49 -13.20 35.30
CA THR A 94 -12.31 -12.06 36.21
C THR A 94 -11.95 -10.76 35.48
N SER A 95 -11.68 -10.81 34.17
CA SER A 95 -11.31 -9.63 33.38
C SER A 95 -12.53 -8.70 33.21
N PRO A 96 -12.36 -7.37 33.38
CA PRO A 96 -13.44 -6.42 33.11
C PRO A 96 -13.74 -6.29 31.60
N ASN A 97 -12.78 -6.63 30.74
CA ASN A 97 -12.90 -6.60 29.29
C ASN A 97 -12.99 -8.05 28.75
N VAL A 98 -14.11 -8.36 28.08
CA VAL A 98 -14.35 -9.66 27.46
C VAL A 98 -13.85 -9.64 26.02
N VAL A 99 -12.87 -10.49 25.72
CA VAL A 99 -12.29 -10.63 24.38
C VAL A 99 -13.03 -11.71 23.59
N ARG A 100 -13.54 -11.36 22.41
CA ARG A 100 -14.09 -12.28 21.41
C ARG A 100 -13.14 -12.39 20.23
N ILE A 101 -12.62 -13.59 20.01
CA ILE A 101 -11.67 -13.87 18.93
C ILE A 101 -12.47 -14.31 17.70
N ILE A 102 -12.33 -13.59 16.60
CA ILE A 102 -12.92 -13.90 15.31
C ILE A 102 -11.78 -14.27 14.36
N THR A 103 -11.88 -15.48 13.81
CA THR A 103 -10.94 -16.04 12.85
C THR A 103 -11.66 -16.19 11.52
N SER A 104 -11.11 -15.61 10.45
CA SER A 104 -11.51 -15.88 9.08
C SER A 104 -10.30 -15.64 8.18
N ASP A 105 -10.17 -16.46 7.15
CA ASP A 105 -9.05 -16.39 6.19
C ASP A 105 -9.41 -15.52 4.98
N LEU A 106 -10.65 -15.01 4.93
CA LEU A 106 -11.18 -14.27 3.79
C LEU A 106 -10.81 -12.79 3.78
N TYR A 107 -10.59 -12.16 4.94
CA TYR A 107 -10.28 -10.74 4.97
C TYR A 107 -8.81 -10.49 4.64
N ARG A 108 -8.57 -9.60 3.68
CA ARG A 108 -7.24 -9.15 3.27
C ARG A 108 -7.02 -7.67 3.55
N SER A 109 -8.05 -6.96 3.99
CA SER A 109 -7.99 -5.53 4.26
C SER A 109 -8.77 -5.12 5.51
N LEU A 110 -8.49 -3.89 5.97
CA LEU A 110 -9.23 -3.30 7.09
C LEU A 110 -10.71 -3.13 6.72
N GLY A 111 -11.00 -2.72 5.48
CA GLY A 111 -12.35 -2.56 4.97
C GLY A 111 -13.14 -3.87 5.04
N ASP A 112 -12.53 -4.99 4.67
CA ASP A 112 -13.18 -6.31 4.77
C ASP A 112 -13.54 -6.68 6.20
N VAL A 113 -12.66 -6.38 7.17
CA VAL A 113 -12.94 -6.59 8.59
C VAL A 113 -14.16 -5.78 9.03
N LEU A 114 -14.26 -4.51 8.61
CA LEU A 114 -15.40 -3.65 8.98
C LEU A 114 -16.70 -4.06 8.28
N ARG A 115 -16.65 -4.54 7.03
CA ARG A 115 -17.80 -5.14 6.34
C ARG A 115 -18.30 -6.38 7.07
N ASP A 116 -17.39 -7.21 7.54
CA ASP A 116 -17.72 -8.39 8.35
C ASP A 116 -18.32 -8.03 9.70
N VAL A 117 -17.85 -6.93 10.31
CA VAL A 117 -18.42 -6.38 11.55
C VAL A 117 -19.87 -5.97 11.34
N ASP A 118 -20.17 -5.32 10.21
CA ASP A 118 -21.50 -4.90 9.80
C ASP A 118 -22.40 -6.10 9.47
N ALA A 119 -21.91 -7.03 8.63
CA ALA A 119 -22.64 -8.24 8.24
C ALA A 119 -23.03 -9.12 9.43
N LYS A 120 -22.20 -9.14 10.48
CA LYS A 120 -22.46 -9.87 11.74
C LYS A 120 -23.19 -9.01 12.79
N ALA A 121 -23.45 -7.74 12.51
CA ALA A 121 -24.07 -6.76 13.41
C ALA A 121 -23.47 -6.79 14.83
N LEU A 122 -22.13 -6.81 14.92
CA LEU A 122 -21.42 -6.97 16.19
C LEU A 122 -21.44 -5.68 17.03
N VAL A 123 -21.32 -4.53 16.36
CA VAL A 123 -21.28 -3.21 16.98
C VAL A 123 -22.69 -2.62 17.02
N ARG A 124 -23.14 -2.17 18.19
CA ARG A 124 -24.47 -1.57 18.37
C ARG A 124 -24.42 -0.07 18.63
N SER A 125 -23.31 0.41 19.17
CA SER A 125 -23.09 1.78 19.58
C SER A 125 -21.75 2.29 19.04
N ASP A 126 -21.37 3.50 19.44
CA ASP A 126 -20.03 4.02 19.20
C ASP A 126 -18.99 3.02 19.70
N PHE A 127 -18.00 2.72 18.86
CA PHE A 127 -16.95 1.76 19.14
C PHE A 127 -15.58 2.36 18.87
N ILE A 128 -14.55 1.81 19.53
CA ILE A 128 -13.16 2.20 19.28
C ILE A 128 -12.58 1.26 18.22
N LEU A 129 -12.05 1.83 17.15
CA LEU A 129 -11.27 1.12 16.15
C LEU A 129 -9.78 1.29 16.46
N VAL A 130 -9.08 0.17 16.62
CA VAL A 130 -7.64 0.14 16.96
C VAL A 130 -6.94 -1.04 16.28
N TYR A 131 -5.64 -0.90 16.02
CA TYR A 131 -4.79 -1.99 15.57
C TYR A 131 -4.09 -2.69 16.74
N GLY A 132 -3.71 -3.96 16.56
CA GLY A 132 -3.05 -4.77 17.60
C GLY A 132 -1.58 -4.42 17.88
N ASP A 133 -1.01 -3.45 17.18
CA ASP A 133 0.35 -2.93 17.34
C ASP A 133 0.40 -1.49 17.88
N VAL A 134 -0.70 -1.03 18.49
CA VAL A 134 -0.77 0.30 19.11
C VAL A 134 -0.36 0.23 20.56
N VAL A 135 0.57 1.12 20.95
CA VAL A 135 0.98 1.32 22.34
C VAL A 135 0.56 2.72 22.76
N SER A 136 -0.35 2.79 23.74
CA SER A 136 -0.93 4.04 24.20
C SER A 136 -1.31 4.01 25.68
N ASN A 137 -1.28 5.17 26.34
CA ASN A 137 -1.84 5.39 27.68
C ASN A 137 -2.79 6.61 27.70
N ILE A 138 -3.29 7.03 26.54
CA ILE A 138 -4.18 8.20 26.39
C ILE A 138 -5.54 7.91 27.03
N ASP A 139 -6.06 8.84 27.84
CA ASP A 139 -7.43 8.74 28.32
C ASP A 139 -8.42 9.19 27.22
N VAL A 140 -9.16 8.24 26.67
CA VAL A 140 -10.09 8.45 25.55
C VAL A 140 -11.48 8.90 26.03
N THR A 141 -11.75 8.89 27.34
CA THR A 141 -13.09 9.17 27.87
C THR A 141 -13.59 10.57 27.50
N GLN A 142 -12.72 11.59 27.54
CA GLN A 142 -13.07 12.94 27.12
C GLN A 142 -13.42 13.00 25.63
N ALA A 143 -12.60 12.38 24.78
CA ALA A 143 -12.84 12.33 23.33
C ALA A 143 -14.16 11.62 22.99
N LEU A 144 -14.50 10.56 23.74
CA LEU A 144 -15.75 9.83 23.60
C LEU A 144 -16.96 10.69 24.00
N GLN A 145 -16.87 11.47 25.09
CA GLN A 145 -17.91 12.40 25.50
C GLN A 145 -18.13 13.50 24.45
N GLU A 146 -17.06 14.10 23.93
CA GLU A 146 -17.13 15.10 22.86
C GLU A 146 -17.73 14.51 21.57
N HIS A 147 -17.39 13.26 21.22
CA HIS A 147 -18.00 12.56 20.08
C HIS A 147 -19.51 12.35 20.27
N ARG A 148 -19.93 11.82 21.43
CA ARG A 148 -21.35 11.60 21.76
C ARG A 148 -22.15 12.90 21.78
N GLN A 149 -21.59 13.97 22.33
CA GLN A 149 -22.24 15.29 22.36
C GLN A 149 -22.46 15.83 20.94
N ARG A 150 -21.45 15.76 20.07
CA ARG A 150 -21.56 16.18 18.66
C ARG A 150 -22.62 15.36 17.91
N ARG A 151 -22.62 14.04 18.10
CA ARG A 151 -23.64 13.18 17.48
C ARG A 151 -25.07 13.51 17.92
N LYS A 152 -25.28 13.81 19.20
CA LYS A 152 -26.58 14.24 19.72
C LYS A 152 -26.99 15.61 19.15
N ALA A 153 -26.04 16.55 18.98
CA ALA A 153 -26.31 17.89 18.44
C ALA A 153 -26.61 17.88 16.93
N GLU A 154 -25.82 17.13 16.16
CA GLU A 154 -25.82 17.15 14.69
C GLU A 154 -26.61 15.98 14.08
N LYS A 155 -27.46 15.29 14.86
CA LYS A 155 -28.28 14.16 14.39
C LYS A 155 -27.47 13.06 13.66
N ASN A 156 -26.36 12.62 14.25
CA ASN A 156 -25.49 11.55 13.73
C ASN A 156 -24.74 11.85 12.41
N ILE A 157 -24.42 13.12 12.12
CA ILE A 157 -23.54 13.49 11.00
C ILE A 157 -22.06 13.21 11.32
N SER A 158 -21.68 13.28 12.60
CA SER A 158 -20.32 12.98 13.05
C SER A 158 -20.08 11.47 13.04
N VAL A 159 -19.34 11.00 12.04
CA VAL A 159 -19.12 9.57 11.77
C VAL A 159 -17.88 9.04 12.49
N MET A 160 -16.78 9.81 12.49
CA MET A 160 -15.51 9.38 13.04
C MET A 160 -14.82 10.52 13.81
N THR A 161 -14.16 10.19 14.91
CA THR A 161 -13.25 11.08 15.64
C THR A 161 -11.87 10.47 15.73
N MET A 162 -10.91 11.09 15.06
CA MET A 162 -9.52 10.66 15.00
C MET A 162 -8.72 11.28 16.14
N ILE A 163 -7.97 10.45 16.86
CA ILE A 163 -7.13 10.90 17.98
C ILE A 163 -5.70 11.06 17.51
N PHE A 164 -5.15 12.25 17.72
CA PHE A 164 -3.76 12.58 17.45
C PHE A 164 -3.04 13.01 18.72
N LYS A 165 -1.73 12.79 18.72
CA LYS A 165 -0.82 13.30 19.73
C LYS A 165 -0.04 14.48 19.17
N GLN A 166 0.08 15.57 19.93
CA GLN A 166 0.99 16.64 19.54
C GLN A 166 2.45 16.16 19.64
N SER A 167 3.20 16.28 18.55
CA SER A 167 4.61 15.89 18.43
C SER A 167 5.35 16.82 17.48
N SER A 168 6.57 17.20 17.86
CA SER A 168 7.44 18.00 16.98
C SER A 168 7.72 17.25 15.67
N PRO A 169 7.75 17.96 14.53
CA PRO A 169 8.34 17.44 13.29
C PRO A 169 9.79 16.99 13.53
N GLY A 170 10.18 15.85 12.98
CA GLY A 170 11.52 15.26 13.17
C GLY A 170 11.74 14.53 14.51
N HIS A 171 10.69 14.34 15.32
CA HIS A 171 10.78 13.46 16.49
C HIS A 171 11.00 12.00 16.06
N LYS A 172 11.77 11.22 16.83
CA LYS A 172 12.12 9.83 16.46
C LYS A 172 10.94 8.88 16.35
N SER A 173 9.85 9.18 17.05
CA SER A 173 8.59 8.43 16.97
C SER A 173 7.78 8.77 15.71
N ARG A 174 8.32 9.60 14.81
CA ARG A 174 7.72 9.92 13.52
C ARG A 174 8.69 9.48 12.44
N CYS A 175 8.17 8.73 11.48
CA CYS A 175 8.89 8.32 10.29
C CYS A 175 8.33 9.11 9.11
N GLU A 176 9.18 9.47 8.15
CA GLU A 176 8.77 10.23 6.95
C GLU A 176 7.63 9.55 6.18
N GLU A 177 7.53 8.22 6.31
CA GLU A 177 6.46 7.45 5.69
C GLU A 177 5.11 7.54 6.40
N ASP A 178 5.12 7.66 7.73
CA ASP A 178 3.90 7.81 8.52
C ASP A 178 3.59 9.28 8.80
N ASP A 179 4.41 10.20 8.30
CA ASP A 179 4.18 11.61 8.44
C ASP A 179 2.95 12.04 7.63
N ILE A 180 2.11 12.80 8.33
CA ILE A 180 0.81 13.24 7.85
C ILE A 180 0.65 14.74 8.02
N ILE A 181 -0.15 15.31 7.15
CA ILE A 181 -0.57 16.71 7.22
C ILE A 181 -2.08 16.75 7.19
N VAL A 182 -2.62 17.52 8.14
CA VAL A 182 -4.06 17.66 8.32
C VAL A 182 -4.41 19.15 8.27
N ALA A 183 -5.43 19.48 7.47
CA ALA A 183 -6.10 20.78 7.56
C ALA A 183 -7.39 20.60 8.37
N MET A 184 -7.59 21.44 9.37
CA MET A 184 -8.74 21.36 10.27
C MET A 184 -9.37 22.73 10.51
N ASP A 185 -10.66 22.72 10.86
CA ASP A 185 -11.35 23.89 11.38
C ASP A 185 -11.01 24.08 12.87
N SER A 186 -10.58 25.29 13.23
CA SER A 186 -10.17 25.63 14.59
C SER A 186 -11.31 25.55 15.61
N LYS A 187 -12.55 25.83 15.20
CA LYS A 187 -13.71 25.93 16.12
C LYS A 187 -14.38 24.58 16.34
N THR A 188 -14.69 23.87 15.26
CA THR A 188 -15.38 22.57 15.34
C THR A 188 -14.42 21.39 15.50
N LYS A 189 -13.12 21.60 15.27
CA LYS A 189 -12.10 20.55 15.14
C LYS A 189 -12.47 19.51 14.07
N ARG A 190 -13.14 19.94 13.01
CA ARG A 190 -13.47 19.11 11.86
C ARG A 190 -12.24 18.95 10.96
N VAL A 191 -12.02 17.76 10.44
CA VAL A 191 -11.00 17.50 9.42
C VAL A 191 -11.54 17.92 8.06
N LEU A 192 -10.77 18.71 7.33
CA LEU A 192 -11.09 19.19 5.98
C LEU A 192 -10.20 18.53 4.93
N HIS A 193 -8.92 18.34 5.25
CA HIS A 193 -7.97 17.66 4.36
C HIS A 193 -7.07 16.73 5.14
N TYR A 194 -6.76 15.58 4.54
CA TYR A 194 -5.89 14.57 5.12
C TYR A 194 -5.01 13.99 4.02
N GLN A 195 -3.69 14.12 4.19
CA GLN A 195 -2.71 13.59 3.24
C GLN A 195 -1.44 13.12 3.95
N ARG A 196 -0.81 12.09 3.39
CA ARG A 196 0.53 11.62 3.78
C ARG A 196 1.60 12.41 3.03
N THR A 197 2.79 12.53 3.61
CA THR A 197 3.92 13.27 3.02
C THR A 197 4.94 12.38 2.30
N GLN A 198 4.63 11.11 2.07
CA GLN A 198 5.51 10.13 1.42
C GLN A 198 6.00 10.65 0.05
N GLY A 199 7.31 10.91 -0.06
CA GLY A 199 7.94 11.34 -1.33
C GLY A 199 7.62 12.77 -1.79
N LEU A 200 6.73 13.50 -1.10
CA LEU A 200 6.23 14.80 -1.55
C LEU A 200 7.03 15.97 -0.97
N LYS A 201 7.71 16.73 -1.84
CA LYS A 201 8.39 17.99 -1.46
C LYS A 201 7.46 19.20 -1.44
N LYS A 202 6.37 19.15 -2.23
CA LYS A 202 5.36 20.19 -2.34
C LYS A 202 4.00 19.57 -2.03
N LEU A 203 3.14 20.35 -1.40
CA LEU A 203 1.82 19.90 -0.97
C LEU A 203 0.77 20.73 -1.68
N GLN A 204 -0.23 20.07 -2.25
CA GLN A 204 -1.35 20.71 -2.91
C GLN A 204 -2.58 20.57 -2.01
N PHE A 205 -3.26 21.70 -1.76
CA PHE A 205 -4.49 21.72 -0.97
C PHE A 205 -5.65 22.16 -1.88
N PRO A 206 -6.76 21.42 -1.91
CA PRO A 206 -7.96 21.82 -2.64
C PRO A 206 -8.48 23.19 -2.20
N MET A 207 -8.87 24.04 -3.15
CA MET A 207 -9.43 25.36 -2.82
C MET A 207 -10.80 25.29 -2.15
N ASN A 208 -11.53 24.18 -2.33
CA ASN A 208 -12.85 23.94 -1.72
C ASN A 208 -12.79 24.01 -0.18
N ILE A 209 -11.64 23.70 0.41
CA ILE A 209 -11.40 23.79 1.86
C ILE A 209 -11.64 25.23 2.34
N PHE A 210 -11.25 26.24 1.56
CA PHE A 210 -11.41 27.65 1.92
C PHE A 210 -12.82 28.20 1.68
N HIS A 211 -13.65 27.48 0.92
CA HIS A 211 -15.04 27.86 0.68
C HIS A 211 -15.99 27.31 1.75
N SER A 212 -15.49 26.44 2.65
CA SER A 212 -16.27 25.86 3.74
C SER A 212 -16.59 26.89 4.85
N VAL A 213 -17.63 26.61 5.64
CA VAL A 213 -18.42 27.58 6.46
C VAL A 213 -17.64 28.28 7.60
N SER A 214 -16.41 27.86 7.92
CA SER A 214 -15.64 28.39 9.06
C SER A 214 -14.67 29.50 8.66
N ASP A 215 -14.73 30.64 9.37
CA ASP A 215 -13.82 31.79 9.18
C ASP A 215 -12.34 31.50 9.55
N GLU A 216 -12.06 30.41 10.27
CA GLU A 216 -10.72 30.10 10.81
C GLU A 216 -10.34 28.64 10.54
N PHE A 217 -9.29 28.43 9.75
CA PHE A 217 -8.71 27.12 9.49
C PHE A 217 -7.25 27.07 9.97
N GLU A 218 -6.79 25.88 10.36
CA GLU A 218 -5.42 25.63 10.79
C GLU A 218 -4.85 24.42 10.05
N ILE A 219 -3.63 24.55 9.53
CA ILE A 219 -2.88 23.45 8.92
C ILE A 219 -1.87 22.96 9.95
N ARG A 220 -1.97 21.68 10.31
CA ARG A 220 -1.14 21.05 11.34
C ARG A 220 -0.22 20.01 10.72
N TYR A 221 1.07 20.18 10.95
CA TYR A 221 2.11 19.17 10.67
C TYR A 221 2.74 18.61 11.96
N ASP A 222 2.33 19.08 13.12
CA ASP A 222 2.84 18.68 14.43
C ASP A 222 2.02 17.55 15.06
N LEU A 223 1.24 16.81 14.28
CA LEU A 223 0.38 15.72 14.77
C LEU A 223 1.01 14.36 14.46
N LEU A 224 1.08 13.51 15.47
CA LEU A 224 1.40 12.09 15.36
C LEU A 224 0.09 11.30 15.34
N ASP A 225 -0.08 10.46 14.32
CA ASP A 225 -1.22 9.56 14.21
C ASP A 225 -1.08 8.38 15.16
N CYS A 226 -1.97 8.30 16.14
CA CYS A 226 -1.99 7.19 17.11
C CYS A 226 -2.73 5.96 16.55
N HIS A 227 -3.46 6.09 15.44
CA HIS A 227 -4.35 5.08 14.89
C HIS A 227 -5.39 4.55 15.88
N ILE A 228 -5.86 5.43 16.78
CA ILE A 228 -6.99 5.21 17.65
C ILE A 228 -8.10 6.12 17.15
N SER A 229 -9.17 5.53 16.63
CA SER A 229 -10.31 6.28 16.10
C SER A 229 -11.60 5.81 16.74
N ILE A 230 -12.37 6.76 17.29
CA ILE A 230 -13.71 6.50 17.78
C ILE A 230 -14.65 6.59 16.57
N CYS A 231 -15.43 5.54 16.35
CA CYS A 231 -16.24 5.37 15.14
C CYS A 231 -17.71 5.17 15.50
N SER A 232 -18.60 5.68 14.65
CA SER A 232 -20.00 5.28 14.60
C SER A 232 -20.15 3.93 13.90
N PRO A 233 -21.23 3.17 14.17
CA PRO A 233 -21.57 1.98 13.39
C PRO A 233 -21.78 2.30 11.89
N GLN A 234 -22.15 3.54 11.54
CA GLN A 234 -22.27 3.98 10.14
C GLN A 234 -20.94 3.88 9.38
N VAL A 235 -19.78 3.94 10.07
CA VAL A 235 -18.49 3.67 9.41
C VAL A 235 -18.52 2.30 8.75
N ALA A 236 -19.02 1.28 9.44
CA ALA A 236 -19.07 -0.07 8.91
C ALA A 236 -20.03 -0.16 7.70
N GLU A 237 -21.19 0.50 7.78
CA GLU A 237 -22.15 0.62 6.65
C GLU A 237 -21.51 1.28 5.43
N LEU A 238 -20.76 2.37 5.61
CA LEU A 238 -20.06 3.09 4.54
C LEU A 238 -18.96 2.25 3.87
N PHE A 239 -18.31 1.36 4.61
CA PHE A 239 -17.37 0.39 4.06
C PHE A 239 -18.09 -0.71 3.27
N THR A 240 -19.30 -1.09 3.67
CA THR A 240 -20.15 -2.03 2.92
C THR A 240 -20.63 -1.42 1.59
N ASP A 241 -21.03 -0.15 1.59
CA ASP A 241 -21.49 0.54 0.39
C ASP A 241 -20.36 0.79 -0.63
N ASN A 242 -19.15 1.08 -0.14
CA ASN A 242 -17.99 1.41 -0.98
C ASN A 242 -16.92 0.32 -0.91
N PHE A 243 -16.89 -0.55 -1.92
CA PHE A 243 -15.94 -1.67 -1.95
C PHE A 243 -14.47 -1.22 -2.11
N ASP A 244 -14.25 -0.07 -2.74
CA ASP A 244 -12.91 0.47 -3.04
C ASP A 244 -12.15 0.92 -1.79
N TYR A 245 -12.83 1.13 -0.66
CA TYR A 245 -12.18 1.51 0.58
C TYR A 245 -11.49 0.30 1.23
N GLN A 246 -10.19 0.19 1.00
CA GLN A 246 -9.34 -0.83 1.61
C GLN A 246 -8.87 -0.40 3.00
N THR A 247 -8.19 0.75 3.12
CA THR A 247 -7.61 1.20 4.39
C THR A 247 -8.38 2.37 5.03
N ARG A 248 -8.06 2.65 6.31
CA ARG A 248 -8.60 3.84 7.00
C ARG A 248 -8.26 5.13 6.26
N ASN A 249 -7.09 5.22 5.63
CA ASN A 249 -6.67 6.45 4.96
C ASN A 249 -7.49 6.72 3.70
N ASP A 250 -7.81 5.67 2.95
CA ASP A 250 -8.62 5.75 1.73
C ASP A 250 -10.05 6.15 2.08
N PHE A 251 -10.58 5.59 3.15
CA PHE A 251 -11.87 5.97 3.72
C PHE A 251 -11.91 7.46 4.11
N VAL A 252 -10.90 7.94 4.87
CA VAL A 252 -10.86 9.35 5.27
C VAL A 252 -10.76 10.27 4.04
N ARG A 253 -9.89 9.94 3.07
CA ARG A 253 -9.76 10.73 1.82
C ARG A 253 -11.06 10.72 1.02
N GLY A 254 -11.68 9.55 0.86
CA GLY A 254 -12.94 9.38 0.13
C GLY A 254 -14.09 10.16 0.74
N ILE A 255 -14.23 10.16 2.07
CA ILE A 255 -15.28 10.96 2.75
C ILE A 255 -15.05 12.46 2.60
N LEU A 256 -13.79 12.92 2.68
CA LEU A 256 -13.49 14.35 2.53
C LEU A 256 -13.73 14.85 1.11
N VAL A 257 -13.48 14.02 0.09
CA VAL A 257 -13.78 14.36 -1.31
C VAL A 257 -15.29 14.31 -1.58
N ASN A 258 -16.00 13.32 -1.01
CA ASN A 258 -17.43 13.10 -1.23
C ASN A 258 -18.34 13.87 -0.25
N GLU A 259 -17.86 14.97 0.33
CA GLU A 259 -18.60 15.76 1.30
C GLU A 259 -19.97 16.21 0.75
N GLU A 260 -20.03 16.59 -0.54
CA GLU A 260 -21.24 17.11 -1.17
C GLU A 260 -22.38 16.08 -1.25
N ILE A 261 -22.07 14.79 -1.27
CA ILE A 261 -23.05 13.72 -1.51
C ILE A 261 -23.56 13.14 -0.20
N LEU A 262 -22.65 12.81 0.72
CA LEU A 262 -23.00 12.09 1.95
C LEU A 262 -23.15 13.02 3.16
N GLY A 263 -22.55 14.21 3.14
CA GLY A 263 -22.58 15.17 4.25
C GLY A 263 -21.93 14.68 5.55
N ASN A 264 -21.27 13.52 5.55
CA ASN A 264 -20.63 12.92 6.72
C ASN A 264 -19.37 13.69 7.13
N GLN A 265 -19.19 13.89 8.43
CA GLN A 265 -18.09 14.68 8.95
C GLN A 265 -17.15 13.85 9.82
N ILE A 266 -15.85 14.06 9.61
CA ILE A 266 -14.77 13.49 10.41
C ILE A 266 -14.21 14.58 11.30
N HIS A 267 -14.03 14.25 12.56
CA HIS A 267 -13.55 15.15 13.58
C HIS A 267 -12.19 14.73 14.12
N LEU A 268 -11.50 15.68 14.74
CA LEU A 268 -10.17 15.52 15.29
C LEU A 268 -10.17 15.79 16.79
N TYR A 269 -9.43 14.97 17.54
CA TYR A 269 -9.12 15.21 18.94
C TYR A 269 -7.60 15.21 19.15
N VAL A 270 -7.03 16.37 19.51
CA VAL A 270 -5.59 16.50 19.81
C VAL A 270 -5.37 16.31 21.31
N THR A 271 -4.48 15.39 21.64
CA THR A 271 -4.05 15.15 23.01
C THR A 271 -2.63 15.67 23.23
N MET A 272 -2.45 16.47 24.29
CA MET A 272 -1.13 16.91 24.75
C MET A 272 -0.53 15.91 25.75
N ASP A 273 -1.37 15.40 26.64
CA ASP A 273 -1.00 14.54 27.75
C ASP A 273 -1.19 13.07 27.41
N GLY A 274 -0.18 12.25 27.68
CA GLY A 274 -0.18 10.84 27.29
C GLY A 274 0.57 10.58 25.99
N TYR A 275 0.96 9.34 25.81
CA TYR A 275 1.71 8.77 24.72
C TYR A 275 0.79 7.86 23.91
N GLY A 276 0.88 7.96 22.59
CA GLY A 276 0.16 7.09 21.67
C GLY A 276 0.95 7.00 20.38
N ALA A 277 1.42 5.80 20.05
CA ALA A 277 2.13 5.53 18.82
C ALA A 277 1.86 4.10 18.38
N ARG A 278 1.99 3.85 17.08
CA ARG A 278 1.92 2.51 16.48
C ARG A 278 3.27 2.09 15.93
N VAL A 279 3.44 0.80 15.74
CA VAL A 279 4.68 0.23 15.21
C VAL A 279 4.50 -0.19 13.75
N SER A 280 4.75 0.73 12.83
CA SER A 280 4.69 0.46 11.38
C SER A 280 5.96 -0.19 10.83
N ASN A 281 7.13 0.34 11.21
CA ASN A 281 8.46 -0.06 10.71
C ASN A 281 9.43 -0.38 11.86
N LEU A 282 10.61 -0.91 11.54
CA LEU A 282 11.66 -1.12 12.54
C LEU A 282 12.17 0.16 13.19
N LEU A 283 12.15 1.28 12.47
CA LEU A 283 12.47 2.59 13.06
C LEU A 283 11.47 2.96 14.16
N MET A 284 10.18 2.74 13.89
CA MET A 284 9.11 2.97 14.87
C MET A 284 9.20 1.98 16.03
N TYR A 285 9.57 0.73 15.74
CA TYR A 285 9.83 -0.28 16.76
C TYR A 285 10.99 0.14 17.69
N ASP A 286 12.11 0.66 17.16
CA ASP A 286 13.23 1.22 17.94
C ASP A 286 12.77 2.42 18.78
N ALA A 287 12.03 3.36 18.18
CA ALA A 287 11.54 4.55 18.86
C ALA A 287 10.59 4.20 20.01
N VAL A 288 9.54 3.41 19.75
CA VAL A 288 8.56 2.98 20.76
C VAL A 288 9.22 2.14 21.85
N SER A 289 10.15 1.25 21.49
CA SER A 289 10.89 0.45 22.48
C SER A 289 11.75 1.32 23.39
N SER A 290 12.48 2.29 22.83
CA SER A 290 13.27 3.26 23.61
C SER A 290 12.37 4.11 24.50
N ASP A 291 11.22 4.57 24.00
CA ASP A 291 10.28 5.41 24.75
C ASP A 291 9.65 4.65 25.92
N MET A 292 9.32 3.37 25.72
CA MET A 292 8.84 2.49 26.78
C MET A 292 9.90 2.29 27.87
N VAL A 293 11.16 1.99 27.53
CA VAL A 293 12.25 1.79 28.52
C VAL A 293 12.48 3.08 29.33
N ARG A 294 12.32 4.23 28.68
CA ARG A 294 12.42 5.57 29.30
C ARG A 294 11.16 6.00 30.07
N ARG A 295 10.12 5.16 30.13
CA ARG A 295 8.86 5.39 30.86
C ARG A 295 7.98 6.52 30.32
N TRP A 296 8.03 6.81 29.02
CA TRP A 296 7.07 7.73 28.40
C TRP A 296 5.62 7.22 28.46
N ILE A 297 5.45 5.91 28.60
CA ILE A 297 4.17 5.20 28.54
C ILE A 297 3.65 4.83 29.94
N TYR A 298 4.10 5.51 31.00
CA TYR A 298 3.61 5.26 32.35
C TYR A 298 2.07 5.44 32.42
N PRO A 299 1.28 4.48 32.96
CA PRO A 299 1.65 3.41 33.90
C PRO A 299 2.06 2.06 33.29
N LEU A 300 2.04 1.90 31.96
CA LEU A 300 2.39 0.67 31.26
C LEU A 300 3.91 0.48 31.24
N THR A 301 4.46 0.04 32.37
CA THR A 301 5.90 -0.19 32.53
C THR A 301 6.23 -1.67 32.78
N PRO A 302 7.40 -2.15 32.35
CA PRO A 302 7.78 -3.56 32.52
C PRO A 302 7.80 -4.03 33.99
N GLU A 303 8.14 -3.15 34.95
CA GLU A 303 8.12 -3.50 36.38
C GLU A 303 6.72 -3.62 36.97
N ALA A 304 5.72 -2.96 36.37
CA ALA A 304 4.34 -3.02 36.85
C ALA A 304 3.71 -4.41 36.58
N ASN A 305 4.30 -5.21 35.67
CA ASN A 305 3.87 -6.55 35.32
C ASN A 305 2.34 -6.67 35.11
N PHE A 306 1.79 -5.81 34.24
CA PHE A 306 0.36 -5.69 34.02
C PHE A 306 -0.31 -6.97 33.45
N THR A 307 0.47 -7.86 32.83
CA THR A 307 0.00 -9.11 32.22
C THR A 307 -0.18 -10.28 33.20
N ASP A 308 0.16 -10.10 34.49
CA ASP A 308 0.05 -11.12 35.55
C ASP A 308 0.72 -12.47 35.20
N ARG A 309 1.77 -12.46 34.37
CA ARG A 309 2.55 -13.66 34.03
C ARG A 309 3.63 -13.90 35.10
N LYS A 310 3.55 -15.07 35.76
CA LYS A 310 4.57 -15.51 36.72
C LYS A 310 5.92 -15.64 36.00
N GLY A 311 6.90 -14.81 36.38
CA GLY A 311 8.24 -14.83 35.82
C GLY A 311 8.64 -13.63 34.96
N GLN A 312 7.75 -12.66 34.72
CA GLN A 312 8.09 -11.36 34.12
C GLN A 312 8.40 -10.28 35.17
N GLU A 313 8.62 -10.68 36.43
CA GLU A 313 8.96 -9.76 37.51
C GLU A 313 10.29 -9.06 37.21
N CYS A 314 10.21 -7.74 36.99
CA CYS A 314 11.36 -6.89 36.73
C CYS A 314 11.59 -5.95 37.92
N THR A 315 12.82 -5.88 38.39
CA THR A 315 13.25 -4.88 39.38
C THR A 315 13.81 -3.65 38.66
N HIS A 316 13.34 -2.47 39.05
CA HIS A 316 13.81 -1.20 38.48
C HIS A 316 14.95 -0.60 39.31
N SER A 317 16.06 -0.28 38.64
CA SER A 317 17.25 0.36 39.20
C SER A 317 17.51 1.72 38.55
N ARG A 318 18.43 2.52 39.13
CA ARG A 318 18.78 3.85 38.58
C ARG A 318 19.28 3.75 37.13
N HIS A 319 19.11 4.82 36.37
CA HIS A 319 19.39 4.89 34.93
C HIS A 319 18.49 3.98 34.07
N ASN A 320 17.24 3.75 34.52
CA ASN A 320 16.24 2.92 33.83
C ASN A 320 16.78 1.53 33.50
N VAL A 321 17.41 0.89 34.49
CA VAL A 321 17.91 -0.47 34.36
C VAL A 321 16.89 -1.42 34.95
N TYR A 322 16.32 -2.28 34.10
CA TYR A 322 15.33 -3.29 34.47
C TYR A 322 16.01 -4.66 34.53
N ARG A 323 15.90 -5.34 35.67
CA ARG A 323 16.49 -6.66 35.89
C ARG A 323 15.42 -7.68 36.22
N GLY A 324 15.27 -8.68 35.35
CA GLY A 324 14.44 -9.85 35.58
C GLY A 324 14.98 -10.76 36.69
N ALA A 325 14.14 -11.67 37.16
CA ALA A 325 14.53 -12.71 38.10
C ALA A 325 15.56 -13.70 37.48
N GLY A 326 16.48 -14.22 38.28
CA GLY A 326 17.43 -15.26 37.86
C GLY A 326 18.60 -14.79 36.99
N VAL A 327 18.81 -13.47 36.85
CA VAL A 327 19.91 -12.93 36.04
C VAL A 327 21.25 -13.10 36.74
N SER A 328 22.22 -13.70 36.04
CA SER A 328 23.62 -13.77 36.48
C SER A 328 24.47 -12.75 35.72
N LEU A 329 25.19 -11.90 36.47
CA LEU A 329 26.03 -10.84 35.91
C LEU A 329 27.51 -11.14 36.18
N GLY A 330 28.29 -11.26 35.11
CA GLY A 330 29.74 -11.44 35.20
C GLY A 330 30.48 -10.21 35.73
N HIS A 331 31.69 -10.43 36.23
CA HIS A 331 32.54 -9.38 36.77
C HIS A 331 32.96 -8.37 35.69
N GLY A 332 33.00 -7.08 36.04
CA GLY A 332 33.44 -6.01 35.13
C GLY A 332 32.40 -5.57 34.09
N SER A 333 31.22 -6.19 34.07
CA SER A 333 30.16 -5.83 33.13
C SER A 333 29.47 -4.52 33.54
N HIS A 334 29.41 -3.58 32.59
CA HIS A 334 28.91 -2.22 32.79
C HIS A 334 27.57 -2.03 32.07
N MET A 335 26.55 -1.71 32.86
CA MET A 335 25.23 -1.28 32.38
C MET A 335 25.20 0.24 32.40
N ALA A 336 25.14 0.87 31.23
CA ALA A 336 25.18 2.32 31.13
C ALA A 336 23.81 2.94 31.47
N GLU A 337 22.86 2.85 30.54
CA GLU A 337 21.54 3.49 30.64
C GLU A 337 20.51 2.73 29.81
N ASN A 338 19.24 2.78 30.23
CA ASN A 338 18.09 2.25 29.50
C ASN A 338 18.29 0.80 29.06
N VAL A 339 18.56 -0.09 30.01
CA VAL A 339 18.82 -1.51 29.75
C VAL A 339 17.71 -2.34 30.36
N LEU A 340 17.11 -3.22 29.58
CA LEU A 340 16.16 -4.22 30.08
C LEU A 340 16.73 -5.62 29.91
N ILE A 341 16.69 -6.42 30.98
CA ILE A 341 17.14 -7.81 30.96
C ILE A 341 16.01 -8.72 31.40
N GLY A 342 15.66 -9.65 30.51
CA GLY A 342 14.70 -10.70 30.76
C GLY A 342 15.16 -11.73 31.79
N ARG A 343 14.27 -12.67 32.07
CA ARG A 343 14.47 -13.68 33.11
C ARG A 343 15.53 -14.72 32.70
N ASP A 344 16.24 -15.27 33.68
CA ASP A 344 17.16 -16.40 33.53
C ASP A 344 18.24 -16.16 32.45
N THR A 345 18.60 -14.89 32.25
CA THR A 345 19.63 -14.47 31.29
C THR A 345 21.00 -14.42 31.96
N SER A 346 22.01 -15.03 31.34
CA SER A 346 23.39 -15.04 31.81
C SER A 346 24.25 -14.08 31.01
N ILE A 347 24.91 -13.15 31.68
CA ILE A 347 25.81 -12.16 31.05
C ILE A 347 27.25 -12.43 31.52
N GLY A 348 28.17 -12.56 30.56
CA GLY A 348 29.59 -12.75 30.77
C GLY A 348 30.30 -11.56 31.43
N ALA A 349 31.62 -11.63 31.48
CA ALA A 349 32.51 -10.61 32.04
C ALA A 349 32.83 -9.49 31.03
N ASN A 350 33.08 -8.28 31.56
CA ASN A 350 33.49 -7.09 30.80
C ASN A 350 32.54 -6.71 29.64
N CYS A 351 31.24 -6.96 29.75
CA CYS A 351 30.26 -6.54 28.75
C CYS A 351 29.93 -5.05 28.90
N HIS A 352 29.64 -4.37 27.79
CA HIS A 352 29.12 -3.00 27.80
C HIS A 352 27.74 -2.97 27.14
N ILE A 353 26.71 -2.60 27.89
CA ILE A 353 25.32 -2.61 27.43
C ILE A 353 24.71 -1.22 27.62
N SER A 354 24.24 -0.63 26.52
CA SER A 354 23.58 0.69 26.48
C SER A 354 22.32 0.66 25.61
N ASN A 355 21.25 1.30 26.10
CA ASN A 355 19.99 1.53 25.37
C ASN A 355 19.42 0.27 24.70
N SER A 356 19.56 -0.91 25.32
CA SER A 356 19.30 -2.21 24.71
C SER A 356 18.27 -3.01 25.52
N VAL A 357 17.46 -3.80 24.82
CA VAL A 357 16.44 -4.67 25.40
C VAL A 357 16.85 -6.11 25.16
N ILE A 358 16.93 -6.91 26.22
CA ILE A 358 17.35 -8.31 26.20
C ILE A 358 16.21 -9.21 26.68
N GLY A 359 15.94 -10.23 25.88
CA GLY A 359 14.99 -11.29 26.11
C GLY A 359 15.27 -12.17 27.33
N SER A 360 14.39 -13.13 27.52
CA SER A 360 14.52 -14.17 28.54
C SER A 360 15.31 -15.37 28.01
N ASN A 361 15.99 -16.08 28.91
CA ASN A 361 16.82 -17.26 28.62
C ASN A 361 17.95 -16.98 27.62
N CYS A 362 18.53 -15.78 27.64
CA CYS A 362 19.62 -15.43 26.74
C CYS A 362 20.98 -15.73 27.38
N THR A 363 21.98 -16.07 26.56
CA THR A 363 23.36 -16.24 27.02
C THR A 363 24.27 -15.29 26.27
N ILE A 364 24.86 -14.33 26.98
CA ILE A 364 25.80 -13.34 26.44
C ILE A 364 27.20 -13.69 26.94
N GLY A 365 28.15 -13.87 26.02
CA GLY A 365 29.54 -14.19 26.30
C GLY A 365 30.34 -13.00 26.84
N ASP A 366 31.66 -13.16 26.90
CA ASP A 366 32.57 -12.17 27.48
C ASP A 366 32.98 -11.09 26.47
N ASN A 367 33.27 -9.88 26.96
CA ASN A 367 33.73 -8.73 26.17
C ASN A 367 32.77 -8.33 25.03
N VAL A 368 31.45 -8.47 25.25
CA VAL A 368 30.42 -8.10 24.27
C VAL A 368 30.00 -6.64 24.42
N VAL A 369 29.79 -5.96 23.30
CA VAL A 369 29.27 -4.58 23.27
C VAL A 369 27.90 -4.58 22.59
N LEU A 370 26.87 -4.15 23.34
CA LEU A 370 25.50 -3.98 22.86
C LEU A 370 25.11 -2.51 22.95
N ASP A 371 24.88 -1.86 21.80
CA ASP A 371 24.39 -0.49 21.74
C ASP A 371 23.13 -0.40 20.87
N ARG A 372 22.01 -0.02 21.49
CA ARG A 372 20.68 -0.01 20.84
C ARG A 372 20.32 -1.33 20.17
N ALA A 373 20.63 -2.44 20.81
CA ALA A 373 20.30 -3.77 20.31
C ALA A 373 18.99 -4.28 20.91
N TYR A 374 18.16 -4.89 20.07
CA TYR A 374 16.94 -5.59 20.48
C TYR A 374 17.16 -7.09 20.34
N VAL A 375 17.38 -7.74 21.47
CA VAL A 375 17.64 -9.18 21.55
C VAL A 375 16.39 -9.85 22.11
N TRP A 376 15.77 -10.75 21.36
CA TRP A 376 14.61 -11.51 21.82
C TRP A 376 15.02 -12.76 22.61
N ASN A 377 14.13 -13.73 22.77
CA ASN A 377 14.29 -14.83 23.72
C ASN A 377 15.19 -15.94 23.17
N GLY A 378 15.93 -16.60 24.07
CA GLY A 378 16.74 -17.77 23.72
C GLY A 378 17.90 -17.45 22.76
N VAL A 379 18.37 -16.20 22.72
CA VAL A 379 19.48 -15.79 21.87
C VAL A 379 20.81 -16.11 22.55
N HIS A 380 21.74 -16.66 21.78
CA HIS A 380 23.09 -16.99 22.22
C HIS A 380 24.11 -16.10 21.50
N ILE A 381 24.79 -15.23 22.25
CA ILE A 381 25.84 -14.34 21.73
C ILE A 381 27.17 -14.79 22.32
N ALA A 382 28.10 -15.22 21.47
CA ALA A 382 29.44 -15.63 21.90
C ALA A 382 30.36 -14.44 22.21
N SER A 383 31.55 -14.73 22.73
CA SER A 383 32.50 -13.72 23.20
C SER A 383 33.07 -12.85 22.07
N GLY A 384 33.31 -11.58 22.39
CA GLY A 384 33.90 -10.60 21.46
C GLY A 384 32.97 -10.12 20.35
N ALA A 385 31.66 -10.31 20.48
CA ALA A 385 30.68 -9.79 19.53
C ALA A 385 30.41 -8.29 19.76
N VAL A 386 30.24 -7.54 18.67
CA VAL A 386 29.85 -6.12 18.70
C VAL A 386 28.56 -5.95 17.93
N ILE A 387 27.51 -5.48 18.59
CA ILE A 387 26.18 -5.33 18.00
C ILE A 387 25.70 -3.90 18.19
N ARG A 388 25.36 -3.23 17.08
CA ARG A 388 24.88 -1.85 17.06
C ARG A 388 23.57 -1.75 16.30
N GLN A 389 22.55 -1.12 16.89
CA GLN A 389 21.26 -0.83 16.22
C GLN A 389 20.71 -2.01 15.42
N SER A 390 20.67 -3.20 16.02
CA SER A 390 20.30 -4.44 15.34
C SER A 390 19.20 -5.17 16.08
N VAL A 391 18.39 -5.93 15.34
CA VAL A 391 17.31 -6.77 15.88
C VAL A 391 17.71 -8.25 15.73
N LEU A 392 17.69 -8.98 16.84
CA LEU A 392 17.97 -10.41 16.90
C LEU A 392 16.71 -11.14 17.36
N CYS A 393 16.11 -11.92 16.46
CA CYS A 393 14.89 -12.67 16.74
C CYS A 393 15.14 -13.91 17.61
N ASP A 394 14.08 -14.66 17.93
CA ASP A 394 14.19 -15.81 18.83
C ASP A 394 15.10 -16.91 18.25
N GLY A 395 15.90 -17.53 19.13
CA GLY A 395 16.75 -18.67 18.79
C GLY A 395 17.99 -18.35 17.94
N VAL A 396 18.29 -17.07 17.70
CA VAL A 396 19.48 -16.65 16.96
C VAL A 396 20.77 -17.01 17.70
N LYS A 397 21.79 -17.44 16.96
CA LYS A 397 23.12 -17.77 17.50
C LYS A 397 24.20 -16.97 16.79
N VAL A 398 24.83 -16.07 17.53
CA VAL A 398 25.97 -15.27 17.06
C VAL A 398 27.26 -15.89 17.59
N LYS A 399 28.16 -16.28 16.70
CA LYS A 399 29.46 -16.88 17.04
C LYS A 399 30.50 -15.82 17.41
N GLU A 400 31.71 -16.28 17.70
CA GLU A 400 32.78 -15.42 18.22
C GLU A 400 33.24 -14.38 17.20
N ARG A 401 33.64 -13.20 17.69
CA ARG A 401 34.26 -12.11 16.91
C ARG A 401 33.40 -11.63 15.73
N VAL A 402 32.08 -11.70 15.87
CA VAL A 402 31.13 -11.18 14.88
C VAL A 402 30.88 -9.69 15.13
N THR A 403 30.87 -8.90 14.06
CA THR A 403 30.52 -7.48 14.10
C THR A 403 29.25 -7.24 13.30
N LEU A 404 28.16 -6.87 13.99
CA LEU A 404 26.92 -6.44 13.39
C LEU A 404 26.91 -4.91 13.33
N ASN A 405 26.92 -4.38 12.10
CA ASN A 405 26.78 -2.95 11.87
C ASN A 405 25.33 -2.50 12.07
N ARG A 406 25.07 -1.20 11.87
CA ARG A 406 23.76 -0.62 12.11
C ARG A 406 22.70 -1.23 11.20
N GLN A 407 21.47 -1.26 11.71
CA GLN A 407 20.29 -1.67 10.95
C GLN A 407 20.32 -3.12 10.45
N CYS A 408 21.09 -4.00 11.10
CA CYS A 408 21.07 -5.42 10.77
C CYS A 408 19.88 -6.13 11.43
N VAL A 409 19.28 -7.07 10.71
CA VAL A 409 18.14 -7.86 11.18
C VAL A 409 18.42 -9.34 10.98
N LEU A 410 18.44 -10.08 12.09
CA LEU A 410 18.59 -11.54 12.08
C LEU A 410 17.24 -12.15 12.44
N ALA A 411 16.60 -12.81 11.47
CA ALA A 411 15.33 -13.51 11.67
C ALA A 411 15.50 -14.79 12.52
N TYR A 412 14.41 -15.52 12.70
CA TYR A 412 14.35 -16.63 13.64
C TYR A 412 15.34 -17.75 13.31
N ASN A 413 15.97 -18.32 14.35
CA ASN A 413 16.91 -19.46 14.27
C ASN A 413 18.14 -19.27 13.37
N VAL A 414 18.44 -18.04 12.93
CA VAL A 414 19.63 -17.74 12.12
C VAL A 414 20.91 -17.97 12.94
N VAL A 415 21.92 -18.54 12.29
CA VAL A 415 23.26 -18.70 12.87
C VAL A 415 24.24 -17.89 12.05
N VAL A 416 24.97 -16.99 12.70
CA VAL A 416 26.06 -16.23 12.08
C VAL A 416 27.38 -16.87 12.47
N GLY A 417 28.18 -17.27 11.49
CA GLY A 417 29.49 -17.89 11.66
C GLY A 417 30.53 -16.97 12.31
N PRO A 418 31.65 -17.52 12.80
CA PRO A 418 32.69 -16.72 13.46
C PRO A 418 33.44 -15.83 12.47
N ASP A 419 34.04 -14.74 12.99
CA ASP A 419 34.94 -13.83 12.25
C ASP A 419 34.31 -13.08 11.06
N ILE A 420 33.03 -12.73 11.15
CA ILE A 420 32.29 -12.04 10.08
C ILE A 420 31.79 -10.66 10.51
N SER A 421 31.88 -9.71 9.58
CA SER A 421 31.24 -8.40 9.70
C SER A 421 30.09 -8.28 8.69
N LEU A 422 28.86 -8.09 9.17
CA LEU A 422 27.72 -7.84 8.30
C LEU A 422 27.61 -6.34 7.97
N PRO A 423 27.38 -5.95 6.70
CA PRO A 423 27.23 -4.55 6.32
C PRO A 423 25.91 -3.96 6.83
N GLU A 424 25.80 -2.64 6.80
CA GLU A 424 24.60 -1.91 7.24
C GLU A 424 23.37 -2.32 6.42
N GLY A 425 22.21 -2.42 7.08
CA GLY A 425 20.94 -2.76 6.42
C GLY A 425 20.79 -4.23 6.00
N THR A 426 21.69 -5.13 6.41
CA THR A 426 21.60 -6.55 6.04
C THR A 426 20.48 -7.25 6.80
N VAL A 427 19.61 -7.94 6.06
CA VAL A 427 18.56 -8.80 6.62
C VAL A 427 18.91 -10.25 6.31
N VAL A 428 18.93 -11.11 7.32
CA VAL A 428 19.23 -12.55 7.17
C VAL A 428 18.05 -13.37 7.64
N SER A 429 17.60 -14.32 6.83
CA SER A 429 16.45 -15.19 7.08
C SER A 429 16.75 -16.65 6.77
N MET A 430 15.96 -17.57 7.31
CA MET A 430 15.99 -18.99 6.92
C MET A 430 15.16 -19.28 5.67
N HIS A 431 14.21 -18.39 5.35
CA HIS A 431 13.33 -18.47 4.18
C HIS A 431 14.12 -18.14 2.91
N HIS A 432 13.95 -18.94 1.87
CA HIS A 432 14.62 -18.72 0.59
C HIS A 432 13.82 -17.71 -0.26
N PRO A 433 14.46 -16.76 -0.98
CA PRO A 433 13.74 -15.79 -1.81
C PRO A 433 12.96 -16.43 -2.99
N ASP A 434 13.40 -17.56 -3.54
CA ASP A 434 12.70 -18.25 -4.66
C ASP A 434 11.46 -19.10 -4.25
N GLU A 435 11.08 -19.19 -2.97
CA GLU A 435 9.89 -19.95 -2.54
C GLU A 435 8.58 -19.11 -2.63
N GLU A 436 8.66 -17.84 -3.06
CA GLU A 436 7.54 -16.88 -3.07
C GLU A 436 6.47 -17.14 -4.14
N ASP A 437 6.77 -17.84 -5.25
CA ASP A 437 5.81 -18.00 -6.34
C ASP A 437 4.85 -19.20 -6.17
N GLU A 438 5.18 -20.20 -5.35
CA GLU A 438 4.36 -21.43 -5.22
C GLU A 438 3.67 -21.56 -3.84
N GLU A 439 4.28 -21.08 -2.75
CA GLU A 439 3.72 -21.27 -1.40
C GLU A 439 2.75 -20.14 -0.98
N ASP A 440 2.92 -18.92 -1.47
CA ASP A 440 2.08 -17.76 -1.08
C ASP A 440 0.64 -17.84 -1.65
N GLU A 441 0.41 -18.55 -2.77
CA GLU A 441 -0.95 -18.84 -3.27
C GLU A 441 -1.60 -20.02 -2.52
N ASP A 442 -0.80 -21.05 -2.19
CA ASP A 442 -1.30 -22.30 -1.60
C ASP A 442 -1.49 -22.21 -0.06
N GLU A 443 -0.70 -21.43 0.66
CA GLU A 443 -0.81 -21.30 2.13
C GLU A 443 -2.04 -20.47 2.55
N PHE A 444 -2.61 -19.66 1.64
CA PHE A 444 -3.93 -19.03 1.83
C PHE A 444 -5.11 -19.95 1.49
N LEU A 445 -4.89 -21.06 0.78
CA LEU A 445 -5.96 -21.96 0.29
C LEU A 445 -6.04 -23.29 1.05
N SER A 446 -5.08 -23.60 1.91
CA SER A 446 -4.95 -24.93 2.50
C SER A 446 -4.83 -24.89 4.02
N ASP A 447 -5.96 -24.89 4.74
CA ASP A 447 -6.00 -25.56 6.03
C ASP A 447 -7.31 -26.33 6.26
N GLY A 448 -7.32 -27.55 5.72
CA GLY A 448 -8.45 -28.47 5.78
C GLY A 448 -8.05 -29.93 5.60
N ALA A 449 -7.39 -30.50 6.62
CA ALA A 449 -7.16 -31.93 6.86
C ALA A 449 -6.26 -32.70 5.84
N ASP A 450 -5.07 -33.14 6.26
CA ASP A 450 -4.86 -34.44 6.91
C ASP A 450 -3.38 -34.61 7.32
N ASN A 451 -3.15 -35.21 8.48
CA ASN A 451 -1.84 -35.32 9.10
C ASN A 451 -1.30 -36.74 8.88
N SER A 452 -0.68 -37.02 7.72
CA SER A 452 0.36 -38.07 7.62
C SER A 452 1.08 -38.09 6.25
N SER A 453 2.41 -38.09 6.34
CA SER A 453 3.39 -38.44 5.30
C SER A 453 3.58 -37.49 4.11
N ASN A 454 4.35 -36.42 4.32
CA ASN A 454 5.30 -35.95 3.31
C ASN A 454 6.70 -35.88 3.92
N GLN A 455 7.36 -37.04 3.96
CA GLN A 455 8.79 -37.09 4.20
C GLN A 455 9.54 -36.48 3.01
N ALA A 456 10.26 -35.41 3.31
CA ALA A 456 11.59 -35.10 2.77
C ALA A 456 11.75 -35.11 1.24
N LYS A 457 11.48 -33.98 0.60
CA LYS A 457 12.17 -33.57 -0.64
C LYS A 457 12.52 -32.08 -0.71
N THR A 458 12.84 -31.42 0.40
CA THR A 458 13.60 -30.16 0.34
C THR A 458 15.04 -30.52 -0.04
N LYS A 459 15.38 -30.38 -1.32
CA LYS A 459 16.78 -30.43 -1.77
C LYS A 459 17.50 -29.28 -1.06
N LEU A 460 18.20 -29.58 0.04
CA LEU A 460 19.09 -28.64 0.75
C LEU A 460 20.15 -28.11 -0.23
N LYS A 461 19.84 -27.01 -0.92
CA LYS A 461 20.82 -26.19 -1.62
C LYS A 461 21.71 -25.55 -0.55
N ALA A 462 23.02 -25.73 -0.68
CA ALA A 462 24.01 -25.36 0.32
C ALA A 462 23.89 -23.88 0.75
N PHE A 463 23.98 -23.61 2.06
CA PHE A 463 24.09 -22.26 2.60
C PHE A 463 25.32 -21.55 2.04
N SER A 464 25.18 -20.28 1.65
CA SER A 464 26.33 -19.50 1.16
C SER A 464 27.28 -19.19 2.33
N ALA A 465 28.32 -20.03 2.46
CA ALA A 465 29.36 -19.85 3.46
C ALA A 465 30.14 -18.53 3.30
N ALA A 466 30.02 -17.85 2.15
CA ALA A 466 30.65 -16.56 1.88
C ALA A 466 29.92 -15.38 2.57
N GLU A 467 28.64 -15.53 2.87
CA GLU A 467 27.80 -14.42 3.35
C GLU A 467 27.48 -14.52 4.85
N VAL A 468 27.24 -15.74 5.35
CA VAL A 468 26.95 -16.01 6.77
C VAL A 468 28.06 -16.77 7.50
N GLY A 469 29.09 -17.23 6.78
CA GLY A 469 30.28 -17.91 7.31
C GLY A 469 30.26 -19.42 7.29
N ALA A 470 31.41 -20.01 7.63
CA ALA A 470 31.64 -21.45 7.57
C ALA A 470 30.69 -22.29 8.44
N GLU A 471 30.13 -21.70 9.50
CA GLU A 471 29.10 -22.31 10.36
C GLU A 471 27.73 -21.61 10.27
N GLY A 472 27.60 -20.66 9.34
CA GLY A 472 26.42 -19.84 9.20
C GLY A 472 25.23 -20.59 8.58
N LYS A 473 24.04 -20.31 9.07
CA LYS A 473 22.77 -20.81 8.54
C LYS A 473 21.84 -19.62 8.32
N GLY A 474 21.54 -19.34 7.07
CA GLY A 474 20.65 -18.27 6.64
C GLY A 474 20.98 -17.80 5.22
N TYR A 475 19.97 -17.22 4.56
CA TYR A 475 20.05 -16.53 3.29
C TYR A 475 19.92 -15.02 3.54
N ILE A 476 20.66 -14.21 2.79
CA ILE A 476 20.44 -12.76 2.81
C ILE A 476 19.12 -12.48 2.11
N TRP A 477 18.20 -11.87 2.83
CA TRP A 477 16.94 -11.41 2.28
C TRP A 477 17.19 -10.14 1.47
N ARG A 478 16.82 -10.18 0.19
CA ARG A 478 16.69 -8.98 -0.63
C ARG A 478 15.23 -8.85 -0.99
N PRO A 479 14.59 -7.69 -0.76
CA PRO A 479 13.24 -7.49 -1.26
C PRO A 479 13.25 -7.71 -2.77
N VAL A 480 12.38 -8.61 -3.24
CA VAL A 480 12.15 -8.82 -4.67
C VAL A 480 11.60 -7.52 -5.24
N LYS A 481 12.20 -7.03 -6.32
CA LYS A 481 11.57 -6.01 -7.17
C LYS A 481 10.46 -6.75 -7.91
N GLN A 482 9.21 -6.58 -7.51
CA GLN A 482 8.11 -7.06 -8.33
C GLN A 482 8.03 -6.11 -9.54
N ASP A 483 8.32 -6.64 -10.72
CA ASP A 483 8.12 -5.96 -12.00
C ASP A 483 6.60 -5.90 -12.30
N ASP A 484 6.15 -4.75 -12.82
CA ASP A 484 5.00 -4.54 -13.71
C ASP A 484 3.60 -5.01 -13.27
N THR A 485 3.10 -4.49 -12.13
CA THR A 485 1.66 -4.21 -11.98
C THR A 485 1.50 -2.79 -11.41
N GLU A 486 0.46 -2.07 -11.84
CA GLU A 486 0.18 -0.66 -11.56
C GLU A 486 -0.11 -0.32 -10.08
N ASP A 487 0.47 -1.07 -9.14
CA ASP A 487 0.53 -0.70 -7.74
C ASP A 487 1.91 -0.06 -7.48
N ASP A 488 1.96 1.27 -7.46
CA ASP A 488 3.09 2.10 -7.01
C ASP A 488 3.42 1.89 -5.50
N GLU A 489 3.47 0.64 -5.02
CA GLU A 489 4.14 0.33 -3.76
C GLU A 489 5.65 0.23 -4.04
N LEU A 490 6.28 1.42 -4.07
CA LEU A 490 7.74 1.61 -4.00
C LEU A 490 8.35 0.50 -3.14
N VAL A 491 9.37 -0.20 -3.65
CA VAL A 491 10.16 -1.22 -2.93
C VAL A 491 10.60 -0.64 -1.58
N GLN A 492 9.83 -0.90 -0.54
CA GLN A 492 9.93 -0.22 0.75
C GLN A 492 10.85 -1.02 1.67
N CYS A 493 12.06 -0.49 1.91
CA CYS A 493 13.02 -1.03 2.85
C CYS A 493 12.39 -1.20 4.26
N LEU A 494 12.79 -2.26 4.96
CA LEU A 494 12.41 -2.57 6.35
C LEU A 494 12.71 -1.42 7.35
N TRP A 495 13.63 -0.52 6.97
CA TRP A 495 14.05 0.67 7.71
C TRP A 495 13.44 1.98 7.19
N GLY A 496 12.62 1.93 6.15
CA GLY A 496 11.86 3.07 5.62
C GLY A 496 12.68 4.16 4.92
N GLU A 497 13.84 3.81 4.37
CA GLU A 497 14.63 4.73 3.54
C GLU A 497 14.22 4.61 2.07
N THR A 498 13.66 5.67 1.51
CA THR A 498 13.30 5.76 0.09
C THR A 498 14.51 6.08 -0.77
N SER A 499 14.84 5.22 -1.73
CA SER A 499 15.72 5.57 -2.84
C SER A 499 14.93 6.45 -3.81
N SER A 500 15.43 7.65 -4.12
CA SER A 500 14.72 8.64 -4.92
C SER A 500 14.50 8.18 -6.37
N CYS A 501 13.25 7.89 -6.74
CA CYS A 501 12.83 7.82 -8.14
C CYS A 501 12.56 9.25 -8.62
N ILE A 502 13.22 9.61 -9.73
CA ILE A 502 13.03 10.89 -10.41
C ILE A 502 11.78 10.70 -11.27
N GLU A 503 10.64 11.22 -10.82
CA GLU A 503 9.50 11.43 -11.70
C GLU A 503 9.87 12.53 -12.70
N SER A 504 9.92 12.17 -13.97
CA SER A 504 10.00 13.12 -15.07
C SER A 504 8.63 13.79 -15.22
N GLU A 505 8.53 15.04 -14.77
CA GLU A 505 7.40 15.94 -15.04
C GLU A 505 7.18 16.03 -16.55
N VAL A 506 6.04 15.51 -17.03
CA VAL A 506 5.59 15.68 -18.42
C VAL A 506 5.04 17.10 -18.55
N SER A 507 5.59 17.88 -19.46
CA SER A 507 5.21 19.27 -19.71
C SER A 507 3.81 19.38 -20.34
N GLU A 508 2.91 20.14 -19.70
CA GLU A 508 1.51 20.38 -20.10
C GLU A 508 1.32 21.38 -21.28
N ASP A 509 2.14 21.29 -22.33
CA ASP A 509 1.96 22.12 -23.54
C ASP A 509 1.93 21.26 -24.82
N SER A 510 1.16 20.17 -24.83
CA SER A 510 0.86 19.40 -26.04
C SER A 510 -0.58 19.65 -26.49
N ASN A 511 -0.78 19.95 -27.78
CA ASN A 511 -2.11 20.17 -28.33
C ASN A 511 -3.02 18.94 -28.09
N ASP A 512 -4.31 19.16 -27.87
CA ASP A 512 -5.31 18.09 -27.66
C ASP A 512 -5.29 17.02 -28.77
N LEU A 513 -4.94 17.43 -30.00
CA LEU A 513 -4.81 16.54 -31.16
C LEU A 513 -3.59 15.59 -31.06
N ASP A 514 -2.47 16.08 -30.53
CA ASP A 514 -1.24 15.29 -30.37
C ASP A 514 -1.39 14.28 -29.22
N MET A 515 -2.07 14.69 -28.14
CA MET A 515 -2.46 13.79 -27.04
C MET A 515 -3.40 12.69 -27.54
N PHE A 516 -4.44 13.06 -28.30
CA PHE A 516 -5.35 12.09 -28.90
C PHE A 516 -4.65 11.12 -29.86
N GLN A 517 -3.70 11.61 -30.68
CA GLN A 517 -2.90 10.73 -31.55
C GLN A 517 -2.13 9.69 -30.75
N THR A 518 -1.53 10.08 -29.63
CA THR A 518 -0.76 9.19 -28.76
C THR A 518 -1.65 8.13 -28.10
N GLU A 519 -2.84 8.52 -27.62
CA GLU A 519 -3.82 7.61 -27.00
C GLU A 519 -4.42 6.61 -28.01
N VAL A 520 -4.77 7.07 -29.22
CA VAL A 520 -5.26 6.19 -30.30
C VAL A 520 -4.19 5.19 -30.70
N LEU A 521 -2.93 5.62 -30.73
CA LEU A 521 -1.79 4.76 -30.98
C LEU A 521 -1.61 3.70 -29.89
N GLY A 522 -1.67 4.08 -28.62
CA GLY A 522 -1.65 3.15 -27.49
C GLY A 522 -2.80 2.13 -27.55
N THR A 523 -4.00 2.60 -27.89
CA THR A 523 -5.19 1.76 -28.09
C THR A 523 -4.98 0.70 -29.18
N LEU A 524 -4.40 1.10 -30.32
CA LEU A 524 -4.10 0.17 -31.42
C LEU A 524 -2.93 -0.79 -31.09
N GLN A 525 -1.95 -0.35 -30.28
CA GLN A 525 -0.88 -1.22 -29.78
C GLN A 525 -1.44 -2.32 -28.85
N ARG A 526 -2.24 -1.95 -27.84
CA ARG A 526 -2.95 -2.91 -26.97
C ARG A 526 -3.84 -3.85 -27.78
N GLY A 527 -4.57 -3.31 -28.75
CA GLY A 527 -5.38 -4.09 -29.69
C GLY A 527 -4.58 -5.09 -30.52
N MET A 528 -3.29 -4.85 -30.75
CA MET A 528 -2.41 -5.81 -31.41
C MET A 528 -1.92 -6.90 -30.46
N GLU A 529 -1.46 -6.53 -29.27
CA GLU A 529 -0.89 -7.43 -28.28
C GLU A 529 -1.93 -8.39 -27.70
N GLU A 530 -3.09 -7.85 -27.30
CA GLU A 530 -4.17 -8.61 -26.66
C GLU A 530 -5.16 -9.22 -27.68
N ASN A 531 -5.02 -8.92 -28.98
CA ASN A 531 -5.96 -9.31 -30.05
C ASN A 531 -7.43 -8.95 -29.78
N ILE A 532 -7.65 -7.69 -29.36
CA ILE A 532 -8.98 -7.12 -29.12
C ILE A 532 -9.83 -7.15 -30.41
N SER A 533 -11.14 -7.36 -30.26
CA SER A 533 -12.09 -7.28 -31.38
C SER A 533 -12.17 -5.86 -31.95
N CYS A 534 -12.37 -5.75 -33.28
CA CYS A 534 -12.47 -4.44 -33.94
C CYS A 534 -13.65 -3.59 -33.42
N ASP A 535 -14.72 -4.22 -32.95
CA ASP A 535 -15.88 -3.51 -32.38
C ASP A 535 -15.54 -2.83 -31.05
N ASN A 536 -14.74 -3.48 -30.20
CA ASN A 536 -14.28 -2.88 -28.94
C ASN A 536 -13.30 -1.72 -29.22
N LEU A 537 -12.39 -1.87 -30.20
CA LEU A 537 -11.49 -0.78 -30.62
C LEU A 537 -12.28 0.44 -31.12
N VAL A 538 -13.36 0.22 -31.87
CA VAL A 538 -14.26 1.30 -32.30
C VAL A 538 -14.94 1.98 -31.11
N LEU A 539 -15.34 1.23 -30.08
CA LEU A 539 -15.92 1.81 -28.87
C LEU A 539 -14.90 2.65 -28.08
N GLU A 540 -13.67 2.16 -27.95
CA GLU A 540 -12.58 2.91 -27.32
C GLU A 540 -12.27 4.19 -28.09
N ILE A 541 -12.06 4.12 -29.40
CA ILE A 541 -11.79 5.31 -30.24
C ILE A 541 -12.98 6.29 -30.19
N ASN A 542 -14.22 5.81 -30.15
CA ASN A 542 -15.38 6.69 -29.98
C ASN A 542 -15.42 7.34 -28.59
N SER A 543 -15.07 6.61 -27.53
CA SER A 543 -14.97 7.18 -26.18
C SER A 543 -13.89 8.27 -26.11
N LEU A 544 -12.72 8.03 -26.72
CA LEU A 544 -11.64 9.01 -26.85
C LEU A 544 -12.09 10.23 -27.67
N LYS A 545 -12.80 10.02 -28.78
CA LYS A 545 -13.37 11.11 -29.58
C LYS A 545 -14.28 12.01 -28.71
N TYR A 546 -15.14 11.42 -27.89
CA TYR A 546 -16.01 12.20 -27.00
C TYR A 546 -15.24 12.88 -25.87
N ALA A 547 -14.16 12.25 -25.36
CA ALA A 547 -13.31 12.81 -24.32
C ALA A 547 -12.55 14.06 -24.80
N TYR A 548 -11.95 14.01 -25.99
CA TYR A 548 -11.20 15.13 -26.58
C TYR A 548 -12.06 16.09 -27.43
N ASN A 549 -13.36 15.80 -27.57
CA ASN A 549 -14.30 16.58 -28.39
C ASN A 549 -13.83 16.82 -29.85
N ILE A 550 -13.24 15.80 -30.45
CA ILE A 550 -12.64 15.86 -31.80
C ILE A 550 -13.70 15.56 -32.86
N THR A 551 -13.60 16.24 -34.00
CA THR A 551 -14.53 16.03 -35.12
C THR A 551 -14.28 14.68 -35.80
N LEU A 552 -15.30 14.12 -36.46
CA LEU A 552 -15.14 12.84 -37.17
C LEU A 552 -14.03 12.91 -38.23
N LYS A 553 -13.88 14.07 -38.89
CA LYS A 553 -12.82 14.32 -39.86
C LYS A 553 -11.44 14.15 -39.23
N GLU A 554 -11.15 14.86 -38.15
CA GLU A 554 -9.85 14.81 -37.46
C GLU A 554 -9.54 13.41 -36.92
N VAL A 555 -10.55 12.67 -36.41
CA VAL A 555 -10.37 11.27 -35.99
C VAL A 555 -9.86 10.41 -37.14
N MET A 556 -10.37 10.61 -38.35
CA MET A 556 -9.94 9.85 -39.53
C MET A 556 -8.51 10.20 -39.96
N GLN A 557 -8.15 11.49 -39.92
CA GLN A 557 -6.80 11.94 -40.24
C GLN A 557 -5.79 11.32 -39.25
N VAL A 558 -6.11 11.36 -37.96
CA VAL A 558 -5.28 10.77 -36.91
C VAL A 558 -5.23 9.26 -37.04
N LEU A 559 -6.35 8.57 -37.26
CA LEU A 559 -6.38 7.11 -37.41
C LEU A 559 -5.50 6.67 -38.60
N MET A 560 -5.62 7.35 -39.74
CA MET A 560 -4.79 7.06 -40.91
C MET A 560 -3.31 7.30 -40.63
N ARG A 561 -2.97 8.42 -39.99
CA ARG A 561 -1.60 8.74 -39.61
C ARG A 561 -1.02 7.70 -38.65
N VAL A 562 -1.74 7.35 -37.60
CA VAL A 562 -1.31 6.36 -36.59
C VAL A 562 -1.07 4.99 -37.23
N VAL A 563 -1.98 4.52 -38.09
CA VAL A 563 -1.82 3.22 -38.77
C VAL A 563 -0.60 3.22 -39.71
N LEU A 564 -0.29 4.35 -40.34
CA LEU A 564 0.91 4.51 -41.18
C LEU A 564 2.19 4.66 -40.36
N GLU A 565 2.14 5.27 -39.17
CA GLU A 565 3.27 5.41 -38.24
C GLU A 565 3.60 4.11 -37.50
N PHE A 566 2.59 3.25 -37.27
CA PHE A 566 2.70 2.04 -36.45
C PHE A 566 3.86 1.10 -36.83
N PRO A 567 4.14 0.79 -38.12
CA PRO A 567 5.28 -0.04 -38.50
C PRO A 567 6.63 0.56 -38.11
N PHE A 568 6.77 1.89 -38.12
CA PHE A 568 8.02 2.56 -37.76
C PHE A 568 8.32 2.47 -36.26
N GLN A 569 7.30 2.39 -35.42
CA GLN A 569 7.49 2.21 -33.97
C GLN A 569 7.90 0.79 -33.61
N GLN A 570 7.40 -0.24 -34.31
CA GLN A 570 7.72 -1.64 -34.00
C GLN A 570 9.15 -2.06 -34.39
N GLN A 571 9.73 -1.49 -35.45
CA GLN A 571 11.06 -1.90 -35.96
C GLN A 571 12.09 -0.74 -36.04
N GLY A 572 11.72 0.46 -35.58
CA GLY A 572 12.59 1.64 -35.53
C GLY A 572 12.68 2.44 -36.85
N PRO A 573 13.41 3.58 -36.85
CA PRO A 573 13.40 4.55 -37.96
C PRO A 573 14.13 4.13 -39.25
N GLN A 574 14.68 2.91 -39.33
CA GLN A 574 15.46 2.41 -40.49
C GLN A 574 14.79 1.21 -41.19
N LEU A 575 13.47 1.24 -41.41
CA LEU A 575 12.80 0.21 -42.21
C LEU A 575 13.08 0.35 -43.72
N ALA A 576 13.41 -0.77 -44.36
CA ALA A 576 13.38 -0.86 -45.82
C ALA A 576 11.93 -0.82 -46.35
N ALA A 577 11.69 -0.12 -47.47
CA ALA A 577 10.34 0.07 -48.03
C ALA A 577 9.57 -1.24 -48.29
N VAL A 578 10.26 -2.35 -48.60
CA VAL A 578 9.64 -3.66 -48.83
C VAL A 578 9.11 -4.29 -47.53
N GLN A 579 9.86 -4.18 -46.43
CA GLN A 579 9.47 -4.69 -45.12
C GLN A 579 8.33 -3.85 -44.53
N TYR A 580 8.42 -2.53 -44.69
CA TYR A 580 7.36 -1.59 -44.33
C TYR A 580 6.02 -1.94 -44.99
N CYS A 581 6.02 -2.18 -46.31
CA CYS A 581 4.81 -2.59 -47.03
C CYS A 581 4.22 -3.90 -46.48
N ALA A 582 5.04 -4.92 -46.21
CA ALA A 582 4.54 -6.22 -45.79
C ALA A 582 3.84 -6.16 -44.40
N LEU A 583 4.38 -5.37 -43.48
CA LEU A 583 3.76 -5.16 -42.16
C LEU A 583 2.49 -4.33 -42.28
N LEU A 584 2.56 -3.20 -42.99
CA LEU A 584 1.41 -2.30 -43.14
C LEU A 584 0.21 -2.99 -43.81
N LEU A 585 0.43 -3.83 -44.83
CA LEU A 585 -0.65 -4.58 -45.48
C LEU A 585 -1.31 -5.59 -44.54
N ARG A 586 -0.55 -6.20 -43.63
CA ARG A 586 -1.12 -7.08 -42.59
C ARG A 586 -1.97 -6.29 -41.59
N LEU A 587 -1.52 -5.09 -41.20
CA LEU A 587 -2.25 -4.21 -40.29
C LEU A 587 -3.57 -3.73 -40.91
N LEU A 588 -3.52 -3.25 -42.16
CA LEU A 588 -4.69 -2.79 -42.90
C LEU A 588 -5.75 -3.88 -43.03
N LYS A 589 -5.35 -5.13 -43.27
CA LYS A 589 -6.28 -6.28 -43.30
C LYS A 589 -6.91 -6.56 -41.94
N LYS A 590 -6.13 -6.45 -40.85
CA LYS A 590 -6.63 -6.67 -39.48
C LYS A 590 -7.61 -5.55 -39.07
N TRP A 591 -7.32 -4.31 -39.43
CA TRP A 591 -8.08 -3.13 -39.01
C TRP A 591 -9.08 -2.61 -40.05
N ALA A 592 -9.27 -3.30 -41.17
CA ALA A 592 -10.27 -2.96 -42.18
C ALA A 592 -11.68 -2.74 -41.61
N PRO A 593 -12.18 -3.53 -40.63
CA PRO A 593 -13.49 -3.30 -40.04
C PRO A 593 -13.61 -1.96 -39.31
N VAL A 594 -12.51 -1.48 -38.69
CA VAL A 594 -12.44 -0.18 -38.02
C VAL A 594 -12.59 0.93 -39.07
N PHE A 595 -11.82 0.85 -40.15
CA PHE A 595 -11.90 1.82 -41.25
C PHE A 595 -13.28 1.85 -41.91
N ARG A 596 -13.91 0.71 -42.16
CA ARG A 596 -15.27 0.64 -42.72
C ARG A 596 -16.33 1.32 -41.83
N ASN A 597 -16.10 1.41 -40.53
CA ASN A 597 -17.05 2.10 -39.65
C ASN A 597 -16.94 3.63 -39.73
N TYR A 598 -15.73 4.16 -39.95
CA TYR A 598 -15.45 5.60 -40.01
C TYR A 598 -15.54 6.17 -41.44
N VAL A 599 -15.02 5.44 -42.43
CA VAL A 599 -15.00 5.83 -43.85
C VAL A 599 -16.30 5.34 -44.51
N LYS A 600 -17.34 6.20 -44.58
CA LYS A 600 -18.64 5.84 -45.18
C LYS A 600 -19.09 6.77 -46.28
N ARG A 601 -18.86 8.08 -46.15
CA ARG A 601 -19.33 9.07 -47.12
C ARG A 601 -18.21 9.45 -48.08
N ALA A 602 -18.58 9.90 -49.28
CA ALA A 602 -17.64 10.45 -50.25
C ALA A 602 -16.67 11.53 -49.71
N PRO A 603 -17.11 12.53 -48.90
CA PRO A 603 -16.16 13.48 -48.28
C PRO A 603 -15.16 12.82 -47.32
N ASP A 604 -15.60 11.80 -46.58
CA ASP A 604 -14.77 11.08 -45.61
C ASP A 604 -13.64 10.30 -46.31
N GLN A 605 -13.94 9.74 -47.50
CA GLN A 605 -12.97 9.06 -48.37
C GLN A 605 -11.94 10.04 -48.95
N MET A 606 -12.37 11.25 -49.34
CA MET A 606 -11.47 12.31 -49.83
C MET A 606 -10.53 12.80 -48.72
N ASP A 607 -11.03 13.02 -47.51
CA ASP A 607 -10.22 13.42 -46.35
C ASP A 607 -9.18 12.36 -45.97
N CYS A 608 -9.52 11.07 -46.11
CA CYS A 608 -8.59 9.95 -45.94
C CYS A 608 -7.45 9.99 -46.98
N LEU A 609 -7.78 10.27 -48.25
CA LEU A 609 -6.81 10.41 -49.33
C LEU A 609 -5.89 11.62 -49.15
N GLU A 610 -6.42 12.76 -48.70
CA GLU A 610 -5.62 13.94 -48.36
C GLU A 610 -4.61 13.66 -47.24
N SER A 611 -5.06 12.98 -46.18
CA SER A 611 -4.21 12.62 -45.02
C SER A 611 -3.11 11.63 -45.42
N LEU A 612 -3.44 10.68 -46.30
CA LEU A 612 -2.49 9.74 -46.86
C LEU A 612 -1.45 10.46 -47.73
N GLU A 613 -1.87 11.44 -48.53
CA GLU A 613 -0.95 12.28 -49.31
C GLU A 613 0.00 13.06 -48.40
N GLU A 614 -0.52 13.70 -47.34
CA GLU A 614 0.26 14.45 -46.36
C GLU A 614 1.37 13.59 -45.72
N PHE A 615 1.02 12.38 -45.26
CA PHE A 615 1.99 11.46 -44.65
C PHE A 615 3.12 11.04 -45.62
N PHE A 616 2.78 10.72 -46.87
CA PHE A 616 3.79 10.33 -47.86
C PHE A 616 4.62 11.51 -48.37
N LEU A 617 4.13 12.75 -48.24
CA LEU A 617 4.93 13.95 -48.50
C LEU A 617 5.99 14.17 -47.41
N GLU A 618 5.73 13.77 -46.17
CA GLU A 618 6.71 13.80 -45.07
C GLU A 618 7.79 12.70 -45.25
N HIS A 619 7.41 11.52 -45.75
CA HIS A 619 8.30 10.35 -45.89
C HIS A 619 8.69 10.05 -47.36
N GLU A 620 9.61 10.84 -47.91
CA GLU A 620 10.05 10.77 -49.33
C GLU A 620 10.62 9.39 -49.76
N THR A 621 11.17 8.60 -48.83
CA THR A 621 11.77 7.28 -49.10
C THR A 621 10.76 6.17 -49.38
N HIS A 622 9.47 6.38 -49.07
CA HIS A 622 8.45 5.33 -49.08
C HIS A 622 7.34 5.52 -50.12
N TRP A 623 7.51 6.39 -51.13
CA TRP A 623 6.50 6.61 -52.18
C TRP A 623 6.11 5.35 -52.96
N GLY A 624 6.99 4.35 -53.06
CA GLY A 624 6.66 3.06 -53.67
C GLY A 624 5.66 2.22 -52.86
N ALA A 625 5.51 2.50 -51.56
CA ALA A 625 4.53 1.86 -50.68
C ALA A 625 3.13 2.44 -50.87
N MET A 626 3.01 3.75 -51.17
CA MET A 626 1.74 4.45 -51.37
C MET A 626 0.84 3.75 -52.39
N VAL A 627 1.39 3.34 -53.54
CA VAL A 627 0.63 2.64 -54.60
C VAL A 627 0.06 1.32 -54.09
N LYS A 628 0.81 0.57 -53.28
CA LYS A 628 0.35 -0.70 -52.71
C LYS A 628 -0.71 -0.49 -51.64
N VAL A 629 -0.59 0.57 -50.84
CA VAL A 629 -1.59 0.95 -49.84
C VAL A 629 -2.90 1.35 -50.51
N LEU A 630 -2.85 2.18 -51.56
CA LEU A 630 -4.05 2.57 -52.33
C LEU A 630 -4.73 1.36 -52.98
N MET A 631 -3.96 0.46 -53.59
CA MET A 631 -4.49 -0.77 -54.18
C MET A 631 -5.19 -1.65 -53.13
N GLU A 632 -4.64 -1.74 -51.92
CA GLU A 632 -5.23 -2.57 -50.86
C GLU A 632 -6.41 -1.90 -50.15
N LEU A 633 -6.42 -0.56 -50.02
CA LEU A 633 -7.61 0.18 -49.58
C LEU A 633 -8.78 0.04 -50.57
N TYR A 634 -8.48 0.00 -51.87
CA TYR A 634 -9.47 -0.30 -52.92
C TYR A 634 -9.96 -1.75 -52.82
N GLN A 635 -9.07 -2.75 -52.70
CA GLN A 635 -9.45 -4.17 -52.54
C GLN A 635 -10.26 -4.46 -51.27
N LEU A 636 -10.14 -3.62 -50.24
CA LEU A 636 -10.87 -3.73 -48.98
C LEU A 636 -12.21 -2.97 -49.00
N ASP A 637 -12.63 -2.42 -50.14
CA ASP A 637 -13.84 -1.61 -50.32
C ASP A 637 -13.90 -0.40 -49.36
N ILE A 638 -12.75 0.20 -49.04
CA ILE A 638 -12.68 1.40 -48.19
C ILE A 638 -12.75 2.67 -49.05
N LEU A 639 -12.19 2.63 -50.25
CA LEU A 639 -12.14 3.75 -51.19
C LEU A 639 -12.79 3.36 -52.52
N GLU A 640 -13.68 4.22 -53.01
CA GLU A 640 -14.33 4.09 -54.31
C GLU A 640 -13.44 4.63 -55.44
N GLU A 641 -13.56 4.02 -56.61
CA GLU A 641 -12.81 4.38 -57.82
C GLU A 641 -13.02 5.83 -58.27
N GLU A 642 -14.27 6.29 -58.31
CA GLU A 642 -14.61 7.66 -58.70
C GLU A 642 -13.86 8.71 -57.86
N LEU A 643 -13.62 8.42 -56.57
CA LEU A 643 -13.01 9.35 -55.63
C LEU A 643 -11.49 9.34 -55.72
N ILE A 644 -10.87 8.20 -56.00
CA ILE A 644 -9.44 8.11 -56.32
C ILE A 644 -9.15 8.93 -57.59
N MET A 645 -10.02 8.84 -58.59
CA MET A 645 -9.94 9.61 -59.84
C MET A 645 -10.15 11.11 -59.61
N ARG A 646 -11.16 11.49 -58.82
CA ARG A 646 -11.39 12.90 -58.43
C ARG A 646 -10.19 13.47 -57.67
N TRP A 647 -9.68 12.77 -56.66
CA TRP A 647 -8.47 13.17 -55.93
C TRP A 647 -7.27 13.34 -56.85
N PHE A 648 -7.06 12.45 -57.82
CA PHE A 648 -5.98 12.57 -58.79
C PHE A 648 -6.14 13.80 -59.70
N SER A 649 -7.37 14.09 -60.13
CA SER A 649 -7.71 15.21 -61.02
C SER A 649 -7.71 16.60 -60.35
N ASP A 650 -8.05 16.70 -59.07
CA ASP A 650 -8.17 17.97 -58.31
C ASP A 650 -6.81 18.66 -58.00
N GLY A 651 -5.70 18.16 -58.55
CA GLY A 651 -4.33 18.45 -58.14
C GLY A 651 -3.78 19.84 -58.43
N VAL A 652 -4.18 20.87 -57.67
CA VAL A 652 -3.46 22.17 -57.66
C VAL A 652 -3.30 22.74 -56.24
N THR A 653 -2.34 22.21 -55.48
CA THR A 653 -1.95 22.87 -54.20
C THR A 653 -0.44 22.90 -53.93
N SER A 654 0.39 21.92 -54.34
CA SER A 654 1.86 21.97 -54.08
C SER A 654 2.74 21.35 -55.18
N ALA A 655 3.97 21.88 -55.35
CA ALA A 655 4.95 21.40 -56.33
C ALA A 655 5.46 19.97 -56.03
N LYS A 656 5.50 19.58 -54.74
CA LYS A 656 5.89 18.23 -54.30
C LYS A 656 4.81 17.19 -54.59
N SER A 657 3.53 17.52 -54.38
CA SER A 657 2.38 16.68 -54.77
C SER A 657 2.39 16.33 -56.26
N ARG A 658 2.78 17.28 -57.12
CA ARG A 658 2.94 17.02 -58.56
C ARG A 658 4.07 16.04 -58.89
N GLN A 659 5.10 15.95 -58.05
CA GLN A 659 6.20 15.01 -58.24
C GLN A 659 5.84 13.60 -57.75
N LEU A 660 5.10 13.51 -56.64
CA LEU A 660 4.50 12.27 -56.13
C LEU A 660 3.53 11.65 -57.15
N ARG A 661 2.64 12.46 -57.73
CA ARG A 661 1.65 12.01 -58.73
C ARG A 661 2.23 11.64 -60.10
N LYS A 662 3.48 12.05 -60.40
CA LYS A 662 4.23 11.67 -61.62
C LYS A 662 4.99 10.35 -61.48
N ASN A 663 4.87 9.68 -60.34
CA ASN A 663 5.56 8.42 -60.10
C ASN A 663 5.00 7.33 -61.06
N PRO A 664 5.85 6.62 -61.84
CA PRO A 664 5.40 5.66 -62.84
C PRO A 664 4.55 4.51 -62.28
N GLY A 665 4.66 4.20 -60.98
CA GLY A 665 3.82 3.20 -60.33
C GLY A 665 2.36 3.66 -60.14
N LEU A 666 2.16 4.93 -59.78
CA LEU A 666 0.82 5.50 -59.59
C LEU A 666 0.11 5.70 -60.92
N LEU A 667 0.83 6.16 -61.95
CA LEU A 667 0.28 6.33 -63.31
C LEU A 667 -0.18 5.00 -63.91
N LYS A 668 0.56 3.90 -63.71
CA LYS A 668 0.13 2.57 -64.14
C LYS A 668 -1.10 2.06 -63.39
N PHE A 669 -1.21 2.38 -62.10
CA PHE A 669 -2.36 2.01 -61.29
C PHE A 669 -3.61 2.77 -61.72
N ILE A 670 -3.49 4.06 -62.03
CA ILE A 670 -4.59 4.89 -62.52
C ILE A 670 -5.02 4.46 -63.93
N GLN A 671 -4.07 4.16 -64.82
CA GLN A 671 -4.39 3.59 -66.14
C GLN A 671 -5.15 2.26 -66.03
N TRP A 672 -4.78 1.43 -65.06
CA TRP A 672 -5.49 0.18 -64.79
C TRP A 672 -6.91 0.41 -64.23
N LEU A 673 -7.12 1.43 -63.41
CA LEU A 673 -8.46 1.84 -62.96
C LEU A 673 -9.30 2.36 -64.15
N GLU A 674 -8.77 3.27 -64.97
CA GLU A 674 -9.44 3.78 -66.18
C GLU A 674 -9.85 2.63 -67.13
N GLU A 675 -8.97 1.63 -67.34
CA GLU A 675 -9.27 0.44 -68.16
C GLU A 675 -10.34 -0.47 -67.52
N ALA A 676 -10.41 -0.54 -66.19
CA ALA A 676 -11.41 -1.33 -65.47
C ALA A 676 -12.79 -0.64 -65.43
N GLU A 677 -12.84 0.69 -65.37
CA GLU A 677 -14.06 1.49 -65.48
C GLU A 677 -14.73 1.27 -66.85
N ASP A 678 -13.95 1.35 -67.93
CA ASP A 678 -14.41 1.15 -69.30
C ASP A 678 -15.05 -0.25 -69.49
N GLU A 679 -14.46 -1.31 -68.93
CA GLU A 679 -15.03 -2.68 -68.99
C GLU A 679 -16.32 -2.84 -68.16
N SER A 680 -16.44 -2.18 -67.00
CA SER A 680 -17.65 -2.26 -66.15
C SER A 680 -18.85 -1.51 -66.75
N SER A 681 -18.59 -0.39 -67.44
CA SER A 681 -19.62 0.43 -68.08
C SER A 681 -20.25 -0.25 -69.32
N GLU A 682 -19.56 -1.21 -69.93
CA GLU A 682 -20.08 -2.01 -71.03
C GLU A 682 -21.00 -3.16 -70.58
N GLU A 683 -20.88 -3.68 -69.35
CA GLU A 683 -21.75 -4.73 -68.80
C GLU A 683 -23.10 -4.20 -68.27
N ASP A 684 -23.14 -2.99 -67.68
CA ASP A 684 -24.40 -2.37 -67.21
C ASP A 684 -25.28 -1.81 -68.36
N GLY A 685 -24.78 -1.87 -69.59
CA GLY A 685 -25.46 -1.43 -70.81
C GLY A 685 -26.14 -2.53 -71.64
N GLN A 686 -26.17 -3.79 -71.19
CA GLN A 686 -26.81 -4.92 -71.90
C GLN A 686 -28.07 -5.50 -71.25
#